data_AF-A0A2E4IB00-F1
#
_entry.id   AF-A0A2E4IB00-F1
#
_cell.length_a   1.000
_cell.length_b   1.000
_cell.length_c   1.000
_cell.angle_alpha   90.00
_cell.angle_beta   90.00
_cell.angle_gamma   90.00
#
_symmetry.space_group_name_H-M   'P 1'
#
loop_
_entity.id
_entity.type
_entity.pdbx_description
1 polymer ?
#
loop_
_entity_poly.entity_id
_entity_poly.type
_entity_poly.pdbx_seq_one_letter_code
_entity_poly.pdbx_strand_id
1 'polypeptide(L)'
;MCIRSIIRCWIPLLILIIGSYTADAQLVINEVCSSNDESYIDNNGESPDWIELYNNTDTAIPLDGYYISDNLDYSYKWRMPNVIIGAGEFLIIIADGQDNADELRTSFKLAKLGEEVTLKSPDNELVDHIIIPQLKSDISYGLVNGNLEYLIPSPLAINKVEDIQIRLEIPTPTIAGGIYQNNIILDFTSLGEVHYKFNNRSKKDEYIYSGESITLTETTVICYWADADGYLDSPIQCETYFIDVDHSLPLLSVVGDSIDLFSFEEGLFEFGPNAEEEWPHWGANFWNDDEKPVHFQYYVEGKIVYEEDAALQIHGGRESRTSPMRSFRMVANQYADQRFEYPFYGSKPDLQAVKKIVVRNASGDFNAAHLRDGFLSKLATTHGLDIDALGYEPVICYLNGSYFGVMGLREKADEYFINQNYGLDLNTFSVVDVDTAVVHGSSSDFVEMHDFIWGSDMTDNSNFEKAETLLDINSFIDYFIMELGLNNKAWPQHNIRFWKSDTEGGKWRYIMYDMDIAMYRWPWTKYNQDLLGLKMVEYVDTNKHVNILKSLMDNKSFRQQYSNRHQDLFNTLLGEIQFAKELDKMVNILDPEMPRQFETYPGTYYDWINYYIDRMHIYIQERPYYARLFMDEYFQLGGEAGITITSSHPDDTNISLNSLDEITLPFQGYYFQDIPIELSATSNNSDLIFDHWEIEGGGITSYSYRNQDELSVNDGDKIKAIFVTKKENSLIQKVIIHGNDLLYTVELINDAKATVNIYSSNGSKVYQQKNSTLSPGQNVLYLPELAAGYYIFNIANDNFDQSYPITIVQ
;
A
#
# COMPACT_ATOMS: atom_id res chain seq x y z
N MET A 1 14.03 -28.77 30.75
CA MET A 1 14.24 -28.55 32.20
C MET A 1 15.27 -27.42 32.34
N CYS A 2 15.02 -26.47 33.25
CA CYS A 2 15.78 -25.23 33.58
C CYS A 2 15.41 -23.89 32.88
N ILE A 3 14.27 -23.32 33.32
CA ILE A 3 14.04 -22.00 33.95
C ILE A 3 15.05 -20.84 33.69
N ARG A 4 14.53 -19.71 33.18
CA ARG A 4 14.87 -18.29 33.52
C ARG A 4 13.57 -17.47 33.44
N SER A 5 12.93 -17.15 34.57
CA SER A 5 13.02 -15.88 35.36
C SER A 5 12.38 -14.65 34.68
N ILE A 6 11.11 -14.42 35.01
CA ILE A 6 10.35 -13.17 34.75
C ILE A 6 10.38 -12.31 36.02
N ILE A 7 10.76 -11.04 35.86
CA ILE A 7 10.74 -10.02 36.91
C ILE A 7 9.30 -9.49 37.05
N ARG A 8 8.71 -9.67 38.23
CA ARG A 8 7.46 -9.03 38.68
C ARG A 8 7.80 -7.72 39.40
N CYS A 9 7.38 -6.58 38.87
CA CYS A 9 7.23 -5.35 39.65
C CYS A 9 5.76 -5.16 40.03
N TRP A 10 5.56 -4.87 41.32
CA TRP A 10 4.28 -4.66 41.98
C TRP A 10 3.79 -3.21 41.78
N ILE A 11 2.53 -3.03 41.40
CA ILE A 11 1.80 -1.75 41.55
C ILE A 11 0.67 -2.00 42.56
N PRO A 12 0.50 -1.13 43.59
CA PRO A 12 -0.48 -1.35 44.65
C PRO A 12 -1.91 -1.15 44.14
N LEU A 13 -2.78 -2.05 44.56
CA LEU A 13 -4.22 -2.07 44.32
C LEU A 13 -4.88 -0.81 44.92
N LEU A 14 -5.17 0.19 44.09
CA LEU A 14 -6.07 1.28 44.44
C LEU A 14 -7.50 0.72 44.36
N ILE A 15 -8.16 0.57 45.50
CA ILE A 15 -9.59 0.27 45.55
C ILE A 15 -10.33 1.51 45.04
N LEU A 16 -10.64 1.52 43.74
CA LEU A 16 -11.65 2.42 43.18
C LEU A 16 -13.00 1.92 43.72
N ILE A 17 -13.65 2.74 44.54
CA ILE A 17 -15.07 2.60 44.82
C ILE A 17 -15.76 2.79 43.47
N ILE A 18 -16.11 1.69 42.80
CA ILE A 18 -17.02 1.72 41.67
C ILE A 18 -18.37 2.10 42.26
N GLY A 19 -18.64 3.40 42.30
CA GLY A 19 -20.01 3.87 42.30
C GLY A 19 -20.67 3.23 41.09
N SER A 20 -21.74 2.47 41.32
CA SER A 20 -22.64 2.07 40.25
C SER A 20 -23.14 3.36 39.59
N TYR A 21 -22.53 3.73 38.47
CA TYR A 21 -23.19 4.61 37.52
C TYR A 21 -24.40 3.81 37.03
N THR A 22 -25.56 4.18 37.56
CA THR A 22 -26.79 3.98 36.80
C THR A 22 -26.62 4.89 35.58
N ALA A 23 -26.48 4.29 34.39
CA ALA A 23 -26.61 5.04 33.17
C ALA A 23 -28.07 5.53 33.11
N ASP A 24 -28.27 6.82 33.38
CA ASP A 24 -29.55 7.48 33.16
C ASP A 24 -29.76 7.64 31.65
N ALA A 25 -30.86 7.07 31.16
CA ALA A 25 -31.80 7.61 30.17
C ALA A 25 -31.21 8.22 28.86
N GLN A 26 -31.38 7.51 27.74
CA GLN A 26 -30.83 7.84 26.41
C GLN A 26 -31.93 8.06 25.35
N LEU A 27 -31.68 8.97 24.41
CA LEU A 27 -32.38 9.05 23.12
C LEU A 27 -31.86 7.92 22.22
N VAL A 28 -32.73 7.05 21.74
CA VAL A 28 -32.34 5.85 20.98
C VAL A 28 -32.94 5.83 19.59
N ILE A 29 -32.28 5.11 18.67
CA ILE A 29 -32.87 4.69 17.40
C ILE A 29 -33.77 3.49 17.72
N ASN A 30 -35.08 3.72 17.71
CA ASN A 30 -36.07 2.75 18.20
C ASN A 30 -36.43 1.69 17.16
N GLU A 31 -36.66 2.12 15.93
CA GLU A 31 -37.18 1.28 14.86
C GLU A 31 -36.81 1.89 13.51
N VAL A 32 -36.42 1.06 12.54
CA VAL A 32 -36.08 1.53 11.18
C VAL A 32 -36.74 0.64 10.13
N CYS A 33 -37.28 1.26 9.09
CA CYS A 33 -37.79 0.58 7.90
C CYS A 33 -37.10 1.15 6.65
N SER A 34 -36.26 0.34 6.00
CA SER A 34 -35.48 0.72 4.81
C SER A 34 -36.14 0.37 3.47
N SER A 35 -37.37 -0.14 3.52
CA SER A 35 -38.23 -0.34 2.35
C SER A 35 -39.67 -0.31 2.82
N ASN A 36 -40.38 0.77 2.51
CA ASN A 36 -41.73 1.01 3.00
C ASN A 36 -42.72 1.12 1.82
N ASP A 37 -43.76 0.30 1.82
CA ASP A 37 -44.84 0.40 0.83
C ASP A 37 -46.12 0.99 1.48
N GLU A 38 -46.45 0.57 2.71
CA GLU A 38 -47.65 1.07 3.41
C GLU A 38 -47.51 1.23 4.93
N SER A 39 -46.40 0.79 5.54
CA SER A 39 -46.20 0.82 7.00
C SER A 39 -46.25 2.24 7.59
N TYR A 40 -45.74 3.23 6.86
CA TYR A 40 -45.83 4.65 7.20
C TYR A 40 -46.16 5.45 5.95
N ILE A 41 -47.16 6.34 6.03
CA ILE A 41 -47.50 7.26 4.94
C ILE A 41 -47.30 8.68 5.46
N ASP A 42 -46.48 9.45 4.76
CA ASP A 42 -46.16 10.80 5.17
C ASP A 42 -47.29 11.81 4.82
N ASN A 43 -47.08 13.09 5.16
CA ASN A 43 -48.07 14.13 4.92
C ASN A 43 -48.31 14.43 3.42
N ASN A 44 -47.41 14.01 2.55
CA ASN A 44 -47.50 14.15 1.09
C ASN A 44 -48.18 12.93 0.43
N GLY A 45 -48.50 11.89 1.22
CA GLY A 45 -49.08 10.64 0.72
C GLY A 45 -48.04 9.69 0.13
N GLU A 46 -46.76 9.89 0.44
CA GLU A 46 -45.65 9.05 0.03
C GLU A 46 -45.36 7.98 1.11
N SER A 47 -44.76 6.87 0.71
CA SER A 47 -44.28 5.80 1.61
C SER A 47 -42.75 5.81 1.65
N PRO A 48 -42.11 6.78 2.33
CA PRO A 48 -40.66 6.87 2.34
C PRO A 48 -40.05 5.85 3.32
N ASP A 49 -38.77 5.56 3.16
CA ASP A 49 -37.99 4.90 4.21
C ASP A 49 -37.91 5.81 5.44
N TRP A 50 -37.88 5.25 6.63
CA TRP A 50 -38.01 6.03 7.86
C TRP A 50 -37.21 5.47 9.01
N ILE A 51 -36.77 6.38 9.87
CA ILE A 51 -36.03 6.11 11.10
C ILE A 51 -36.81 6.70 12.26
N GLU A 52 -37.14 5.88 13.26
CA GLU A 52 -37.81 6.34 14.46
C GLU A 52 -36.82 6.55 15.60
N LEU A 53 -36.89 7.71 16.23
CA LEU A 53 -36.23 7.99 17.51
C LEU A 53 -37.21 7.86 18.66
N TYR A 54 -36.74 7.34 19.80
CA TYR A 54 -37.51 7.27 21.03
C TYR A 54 -36.77 7.96 22.18
N ASN A 55 -37.46 8.87 22.86
CA ASN A 55 -36.97 9.51 24.06
C ASN A 55 -37.34 8.67 25.28
N ASN A 56 -36.43 7.81 25.73
CA ASN A 56 -36.62 6.96 26.90
C ASN A 56 -36.39 7.67 28.25
N THR A 57 -36.41 9.00 28.26
CA THR A 57 -36.20 9.83 29.46
C THR A 57 -37.51 10.41 29.99
N ASP A 58 -37.50 10.93 31.22
CA ASP A 58 -38.63 11.61 31.84
C ASP A 58 -38.66 13.13 31.54
N THR A 59 -37.78 13.61 30.65
CA THR A 59 -37.70 15.02 30.25
C THR A 59 -37.72 15.17 28.73
N ALA A 60 -38.13 16.33 28.23
CA ALA A 60 -38.11 16.61 26.80
C ALA A 60 -36.68 16.88 26.32
N ILE A 61 -36.29 16.34 25.16
CA ILE A 61 -34.96 16.50 24.57
C ILE A 61 -35.06 17.40 23.32
N PRO A 62 -34.36 18.55 23.29
CA PRO A 62 -34.18 19.32 22.07
C PRO A 62 -33.12 18.67 21.17
N LEU A 63 -33.42 18.52 19.89
CA LEU A 63 -32.57 17.86 18.90
C LEU A 63 -31.71 18.84 18.08
N ASP A 64 -31.72 20.14 18.39
CA ASP A 64 -30.90 21.11 17.66
C ASP A 64 -29.41 20.76 17.75
N GLY A 65 -28.80 20.52 16.59
CA GLY A 65 -27.39 20.17 16.49
C GLY A 65 -27.06 18.70 16.69
N TYR A 66 -28.05 17.83 16.90
CA TYR A 66 -27.85 16.40 16.74
C TYR A 66 -27.61 16.06 15.26
N TYR A 67 -26.91 14.97 15.00
CA TYR A 67 -26.67 14.47 13.66
C TYR A 67 -27.18 13.04 13.51
N ILE A 68 -27.73 12.75 12.34
CA ILE A 68 -27.98 11.38 11.89
C ILE A 68 -27.18 11.13 10.62
N SER A 69 -26.64 9.92 10.51
CA SER A 69 -25.87 9.49 9.34
C SER A 69 -26.06 8.01 9.09
N ASP A 70 -26.12 7.64 7.82
CA ASP A 70 -26.05 6.27 7.31
C ASP A 70 -24.60 5.76 7.16
N ASN A 71 -23.61 6.57 7.55
CA ASN A 71 -22.20 6.31 7.31
C ASN A 71 -21.34 6.79 8.52
N LEU A 72 -20.58 5.88 9.13
CA LEU A 72 -19.71 6.16 10.28
C LEU A 72 -18.52 7.08 9.93
N ASP A 73 -17.90 6.90 8.77
CA ASP A 73 -16.79 7.73 8.28
C ASP A 73 -17.24 9.19 8.04
N TYR A 74 -18.52 9.37 7.72
CA TYR A 74 -19.16 10.66 7.51
C TYR A 74 -20.33 10.89 8.48
N SER A 75 -20.10 10.62 9.76
CA SER A 75 -21.12 10.66 10.84
C SER A 75 -21.85 12.01 11.09
N TYR A 76 -21.60 13.06 10.29
CA TYR A 76 -22.26 14.37 10.36
C TYR A 76 -23.12 14.68 9.13
N LYS A 77 -23.58 13.64 8.42
CA LYS A 77 -24.23 13.76 7.11
C LYS A 77 -25.50 14.63 7.11
N TRP A 78 -26.34 14.53 8.14
CA TRP A 78 -27.54 15.38 8.26
C TRP A 78 -27.70 15.95 9.67
N ARG A 79 -27.71 17.29 9.78
CA ARG A 79 -27.93 18.02 11.03
C ARG A 79 -29.42 18.17 11.28
N MET A 80 -29.89 17.73 12.44
CA MET A 80 -31.30 17.84 12.83
C MET A 80 -31.71 19.31 13.06
N PRO A 81 -32.95 19.68 12.69
CA PRO A 81 -33.53 20.98 13.03
C PRO A 81 -33.83 21.10 14.53
N ASN A 82 -34.20 22.30 14.96
CA ASN A 82 -34.65 22.55 16.33
C ASN A 82 -36.06 22.00 16.58
N VAL A 83 -36.14 20.68 16.74
CA VAL A 83 -37.34 19.93 17.14
C VAL A 83 -37.15 19.38 18.56
N ILE A 84 -38.23 19.25 19.30
CA ILE A 84 -38.23 18.73 20.68
C ILE A 84 -39.02 17.43 20.68
N ILE A 85 -38.40 16.36 21.18
CA ILE A 85 -39.09 15.10 21.47
C ILE A 85 -39.47 15.08 22.96
N GLY A 86 -40.76 14.96 23.27
CA GLY A 86 -41.24 14.92 24.66
C GLY A 86 -40.80 13.66 25.39
N ALA A 87 -40.94 13.67 26.72
CA ALA A 87 -40.62 12.51 27.57
C ALA A 87 -41.49 11.30 27.19
N GLY A 88 -40.87 10.18 26.83
CA GLY A 88 -41.59 8.97 26.38
C GLY A 88 -42.27 9.10 25.02
N GLU A 89 -41.92 10.11 24.21
CA GLU A 89 -42.46 10.30 22.86
C GLU A 89 -41.52 9.72 21.78
N PHE A 90 -42.09 9.57 20.58
CA PHE A 90 -41.42 9.05 19.38
C PHE A 90 -41.35 10.14 18.31
N LEU A 91 -40.35 10.06 17.44
CA LEU A 91 -40.18 10.97 16.31
C LEU A 91 -39.75 10.20 15.06
N ILE A 92 -40.50 10.35 13.97
CA ILE A 92 -40.12 9.83 12.66
C ILE A 92 -39.23 10.84 11.93
N ILE A 93 -38.12 10.35 11.40
CA ILE A 93 -37.24 11.02 10.47
C ILE A 93 -37.36 10.28 9.12
N ILE A 94 -37.66 11.03 8.07
CA ILE A 94 -37.81 10.50 6.71
C ILE A 94 -36.42 10.37 6.08
N ALA A 95 -36.07 9.20 5.58
CA ALA A 95 -34.75 8.90 5.03
C ALA A 95 -34.82 8.59 3.53
N ASP A 96 -35.05 9.62 2.72
CA ASP A 96 -35.34 9.50 1.28
C ASP A 96 -34.40 10.29 0.37
N GLY A 97 -33.43 11.00 0.93
CA GLY A 97 -32.42 11.76 0.20
C GLY A 97 -32.85 13.14 -0.30
N GLN A 98 -34.02 13.65 0.12
CA GLN A 98 -34.52 14.95 -0.37
C GLN A 98 -33.95 16.18 0.35
N ASP A 99 -33.26 16.00 1.48
CA ASP A 99 -32.63 17.05 2.29
C ASP A 99 -33.57 18.25 2.61
N ASN A 100 -34.54 18.03 3.49
CA ASN A 100 -35.48 19.05 3.94
C ASN A 100 -35.68 19.01 5.46
N ALA A 101 -35.02 19.92 6.17
CA ALA A 101 -35.08 19.99 7.63
C ALA A 101 -36.48 20.31 8.18
N ASP A 102 -37.29 21.12 7.49
CA ASP A 102 -38.63 21.50 7.97
C ASP A 102 -39.62 20.31 7.94
N GLU A 103 -39.36 19.34 7.07
CA GLU A 103 -40.13 18.10 6.92
C GLU A 103 -39.44 16.88 7.54
N LEU A 104 -38.32 17.08 8.24
CA LEU A 104 -37.48 16.01 8.82
C LEU A 104 -37.02 14.97 7.79
N ARG A 105 -36.71 15.42 6.56
CA ARG A 105 -36.16 14.58 5.49
C ARG A 105 -34.64 14.68 5.45
N THR A 106 -33.94 13.55 5.55
CA THR A 106 -32.48 13.52 5.55
C THR A 106 -31.90 13.77 4.16
N SER A 107 -30.61 14.10 4.11
CA SER A 107 -29.83 14.24 2.87
C SER A 107 -29.42 12.88 2.26
N PHE A 108 -29.93 11.77 2.81
CA PHE A 108 -29.58 10.43 2.39
C PHE A 108 -30.80 9.49 2.40
N LYS A 109 -30.65 8.34 1.75
CA LYS A 109 -31.69 7.32 1.67
C LYS A 109 -31.15 6.00 2.21
N LEU A 110 -31.99 5.22 2.89
CA LEU A 110 -31.56 3.93 3.42
C LEU A 110 -31.34 2.87 2.33
N ALA A 111 -30.28 2.09 2.45
CA ALA A 111 -30.01 0.99 1.54
C ALA A 111 -30.85 -0.25 1.82
N LYS A 112 -31.36 -0.85 0.74
CA LYS A 112 -32.17 -2.07 0.80
C LYS A 112 -31.40 -3.33 1.23
N LEU A 113 -30.08 -3.37 1.05
CA LEU A 113 -29.25 -4.54 1.39
C LEU A 113 -28.81 -4.57 2.87
N GLY A 114 -29.21 -3.56 3.64
CA GLY A 114 -28.72 -3.34 4.99
C GLY A 114 -27.75 -2.17 5.04
N GLU A 115 -27.73 -1.49 6.17
CA GLU A 115 -27.02 -0.22 6.37
C GLU A 115 -26.81 0.04 7.85
N GLU A 116 -25.92 0.95 8.20
CA GLU A 116 -25.80 1.43 9.58
C GLU A 116 -26.53 2.75 9.75
N VAL A 117 -27.04 3.02 10.94
CA VAL A 117 -27.59 4.33 11.29
C VAL A 117 -26.95 4.77 12.60
N THR A 118 -26.41 5.98 12.58
CA THR A 118 -25.71 6.58 13.72
C THR A 118 -26.43 7.84 14.16
N LEU A 119 -26.48 8.05 15.47
CA LEU A 119 -27.01 9.24 16.12
C LEU A 119 -25.89 9.88 16.95
N LYS A 120 -25.57 11.14 16.69
CA LYS A 120 -24.55 11.89 17.44
C LYS A 120 -25.13 13.14 18.11
N SER A 121 -24.56 13.46 19.27
CA SER A 121 -24.88 14.69 20.01
C SER A 121 -24.25 15.92 19.38
N PRO A 122 -24.67 17.14 19.76
CA PRO A 122 -24.02 18.39 19.34
C PRO A 122 -22.54 18.51 19.74
N ASP A 123 -22.11 17.75 20.76
CA ASP A 123 -20.73 17.68 21.24
C ASP A 123 -19.91 16.58 20.54
N ASN A 124 -20.44 16.00 19.45
CA ASN A 124 -19.83 14.95 18.64
C ASN A 124 -19.66 13.59 19.32
N GLU A 125 -20.38 13.35 20.42
CA GLU A 125 -20.41 12.05 21.08
C GLU A 125 -21.39 11.11 20.37
N LEU A 126 -21.01 9.84 20.18
CA LEU A 126 -21.92 8.81 19.68
C LEU A 126 -23.00 8.55 20.72
N VAL A 127 -24.24 8.92 20.38
CA VAL A 127 -25.41 8.68 21.21
C VAL A 127 -25.95 7.30 20.94
N ASP A 128 -26.21 6.91 19.70
CA ASP A 128 -26.69 5.57 19.40
C ASP A 128 -26.20 5.09 18.03
N HIS A 129 -26.17 3.78 17.85
CA HIS A 129 -25.72 3.14 16.62
C HIS A 129 -26.40 1.78 16.46
N ILE A 130 -27.00 1.57 15.28
CA ILE A 130 -27.56 0.29 14.89
C ILE A 130 -27.04 -0.12 13.52
N ILE A 131 -26.81 -1.43 13.34
CA ILE A 131 -26.57 -2.05 12.04
C ILE A 131 -27.86 -2.75 11.63
N ILE A 132 -28.47 -2.27 10.56
CA ILE A 132 -29.74 -2.76 10.02
C ILE A 132 -29.41 -3.85 8.99
N PRO A 133 -30.00 -5.05 9.12
CA PRO A 133 -29.86 -6.10 8.12
C PRO A 133 -30.68 -5.77 6.86
N GLN A 134 -30.58 -6.60 5.82
CA GLN A 134 -31.55 -6.54 4.72
C GLN A 134 -32.99 -6.74 5.24
N LEU A 135 -33.87 -5.79 4.91
CA LEU A 135 -35.29 -5.80 5.26
C LEU A 135 -36.16 -6.02 4.01
N LYS A 136 -37.26 -6.76 4.18
CA LYS A 136 -38.35 -6.84 3.19
C LYS A 136 -39.20 -5.56 3.32
N SER A 137 -39.95 -5.23 2.26
CA SER A 137 -40.95 -4.16 2.34
C SER A 137 -41.88 -4.37 3.54
N ASP A 138 -42.14 -3.29 4.27
CA ASP A 138 -43.00 -3.24 5.45
C ASP A 138 -42.60 -4.24 6.56
N ILE A 139 -41.31 -4.54 6.64
CA ILE A 139 -40.67 -5.16 7.82
C ILE A 139 -39.66 -4.14 8.34
N SER A 140 -39.71 -3.90 9.64
CA SER A 140 -38.79 -3.00 10.32
C SER A 140 -37.81 -3.78 11.19
N TYR A 141 -36.75 -3.11 11.61
CA TYR A 141 -35.80 -3.60 12.60
C TYR A 141 -35.80 -2.64 13.78
N GLY A 142 -36.15 -3.14 14.97
CA GLY A 142 -36.38 -2.26 16.11
C GLY A 142 -36.17 -2.91 17.46
N LEU A 143 -36.03 -2.08 18.48
CA LEU A 143 -35.73 -2.49 19.85
C LEU A 143 -36.98 -3.03 20.55
N VAL A 144 -36.92 -4.28 21.02
CA VAL A 144 -37.90 -4.87 21.93
C VAL A 144 -37.19 -5.38 23.17
N ASN A 145 -37.54 -4.84 24.34
CA ASN A 145 -36.88 -5.15 25.63
C ASN A 145 -35.35 -5.04 25.59
N GLY A 146 -34.80 -4.14 24.77
CA GLY A 146 -33.38 -3.89 24.62
C GLY A 146 -32.65 -4.79 23.60
N ASN A 147 -33.36 -5.67 22.89
CA ASN A 147 -32.79 -6.45 21.77
C ASN A 147 -33.35 -5.94 20.44
N LEU A 148 -32.53 -5.89 19.40
CA LEU A 148 -32.98 -5.59 18.04
C LEU A 148 -33.62 -6.81 17.39
N GLU A 149 -34.85 -6.67 16.93
CA GLU A 149 -35.68 -7.73 16.38
C GLU A 149 -36.28 -7.30 15.04
N TYR A 150 -36.64 -8.25 14.18
CA TYR A 150 -37.51 -7.98 13.03
C TYR A 150 -38.93 -7.78 13.52
N LEU A 151 -39.62 -6.75 13.06
CA LEU A 151 -40.94 -6.39 13.55
C LEU A 151 -41.94 -6.23 12.41
N ILE A 152 -43.21 -6.46 12.74
CA ILE A 152 -44.31 -5.78 12.06
C ILE A 152 -44.18 -4.31 12.47
N PRO A 153 -44.03 -3.37 11.50
CA PRO A 153 -43.69 -2.01 11.86
C PRO A 153 -44.73 -1.34 12.75
N SER A 154 -44.26 -0.61 13.76
CA SER A 154 -45.10 0.06 14.74
C SER A 154 -44.79 1.57 14.87
N PRO A 155 -44.82 2.34 13.78
CA PRO A 155 -44.44 3.74 13.82
C PRO A 155 -45.30 4.54 14.81
N LEU A 156 -44.62 5.38 15.57
CA LEU A 156 -45.09 6.23 16.66
C LEU A 156 -45.68 5.45 17.85
N ALA A 157 -45.26 4.19 18.04
CA ALA A 157 -45.73 3.34 19.12
C ALA A 157 -44.60 2.50 19.74
N ILE A 158 -44.87 1.95 20.93
CA ILE A 158 -43.94 1.03 21.59
C ILE A 158 -43.90 -0.30 20.81
N ASN A 159 -42.71 -0.70 20.38
CA ASN A 159 -42.45 -2.03 19.82
C ASN A 159 -42.78 -3.13 20.86
N LYS A 160 -43.57 -4.14 20.50
CA LYS A 160 -43.97 -5.20 21.42
C LYS A 160 -43.43 -6.56 21.01
N VAL A 161 -43.37 -7.46 21.99
CA VAL A 161 -43.02 -8.88 21.78
C VAL A 161 -43.98 -9.57 20.81
N GLU A 162 -45.25 -9.12 20.72
CA GLU A 162 -46.24 -9.67 19.78
C GLU A 162 -45.98 -9.28 18.32
N ASP A 163 -45.19 -8.23 18.08
CA ASP A 163 -44.86 -7.73 16.74
C ASP A 163 -43.59 -8.41 16.17
N ILE A 164 -42.85 -9.16 17.01
CA ILE A 164 -41.64 -9.87 16.60
C ILE A 164 -41.93 -10.89 15.50
N GLN A 165 -41.23 -10.72 14.38
CA GLN A 165 -41.20 -11.64 13.25
C GLN A 165 -40.03 -12.60 13.41
N ILE A 166 -40.32 -13.90 13.39
CA ILE A 166 -39.27 -14.93 13.49
C ILE A 166 -38.73 -15.21 12.10
N ARG A 167 -37.42 -15.01 11.92
CA ARG A 167 -36.69 -15.40 10.71
C ARG A 167 -36.24 -16.85 10.80
N LEU A 168 -36.41 -17.61 9.71
CA LEU A 168 -35.91 -18.98 9.63
C LEU A 168 -34.38 -19.02 9.56
N GLU A 169 -33.83 -20.08 10.14
CA GLU A 169 -32.42 -20.43 9.98
C GLU A 169 -32.14 -20.90 8.55
N ILE A 170 -30.90 -20.71 8.11
CA ILE A 170 -30.44 -21.16 6.80
C ILE A 170 -30.48 -22.70 6.75
N PRO A 171 -30.98 -23.31 5.65
CA PRO A 171 -30.91 -24.77 5.47
C PRO A 171 -29.49 -25.30 5.63
N THR A 172 -29.31 -26.44 6.28
CA THR A 172 -27.97 -27.05 6.42
C THR A 172 -27.76 -28.12 5.35
N PRO A 173 -26.80 -27.96 4.43
CA PRO A 173 -26.43 -29.02 3.49
C PRO A 173 -25.76 -30.20 4.20
N THR A 174 -25.94 -31.42 3.69
CA THR A 174 -25.25 -32.62 4.23
C THR A 174 -23.74 -32.61 3.98
N ILE A 175 -23.31 -31.87 2.95
CA ILE A 175 -21.91 -31.67 2.58
C ILE A 175 -21.74 -30.17 2.30
N ALA A 176 -20.84 -29.52 3.04
CA ALA A 176 -20.49 -28.12 2.79
C ALA A 176 -19.80 -27.94 1.43
N GLY A 177 -19.72 -26.71 0.93
CA GLY A 177 -18.97 -26.33 -0.25
C GLY A 177 -17.46 -26.56 -0.08
N GLY A 178 -16.75 -26.73 -1.20
CA GLY A 178 -15.34 -27.07 -1.19
C GLY A 178 -14.89 -27.76 -2.48
N ILE A 179 -13.68 -28.33 -2.45
CA ILE A 179 -13.06 -29.03 -3.59
C ILE A 179 -13.19 -30.55 -3.44
N TYR A 180 -13.66 -31.21 -4.49
CA TYR A 180 -13.95 -32.64 -4.53
C TYR A 180 -13.42 -33.30 -5.80
N GLN A 181 -12.92 -34.53 -5.66
CA GLN A 181 -12.37 -35.34 -6.76
C GLN A 181 -13.41 -36.30 -7.37
N ASN A 182 -14.63 -36.35 -6.82
CA ASN A 182 -15.70 -37.22 -7.27
C ASN A 182 -17.03 -36.46 -7.19
N ASN A 183 -18.05 -36.99 -7.86
CA ASN A 183 -19.41 -36.49 -7.77
C ASN A 183 -19.89 -36.39 -6.32
N ILE A 184 -20.68 -35.36 -6.04
CA ILE A 184 -21.26 -35.10 -4.72
C ILE A 184 -22.75 -35.41 -4.74
N ILE A 185 -23.24 -36.02 -3.66
CA ILE A 185 -24.67 -36.27 -3.42
C ILE A 185 -25.07 -35.40 -2.24
N LEU A 186 -25.88 -34.39 -2.52
CA LEU A 186 -26.25 -33.33 -1.60
C LEU A 186 -27.71 -33.48 -1.17
N ASP A 187 -27.95 -33.33 0.13
CA ASP A 187 -29.27 -33.25 0.74
C ASP A 187 -29.30 -32.04 1.68
N PHE A 188 -30.49 -31.61 2.09
CA PHE A 188 -30.67 -30.49 3.02
C PHE A 188 -31.47 -30.89 4.25
N THR A 189 -31.12 -30.27 5.38
CA THR A 189 -31.93 -30.28 6.61
C THR A 189 -32.42 -28.86 6.87
N SER A 190 -33.72 -28.68 7.06
CA SER A 190 -34.34 -27.38 7.39
C SER A 190 -35.61 -27.57 8.22
N LEU A 191 -36.01 -26.52 8.95
CA LEU A 191 -37.32 -26.42 9.60
C LEU A 191 -38.42 -25.97 8.62
N GLY A 192 -38.05 -25.30 7.52
CA GLY A 192 -38.94 -24.86 6.46
C GLY A 192 -38.77 -25.64 5.15
N GLU A 193 -39.55 -25.28 4.14
CA GLU A 193 -39.37 -25.78 2.77
C GLU A 193 -38.08 -25.19 2.18
N VAL A 194 -37.22 -26.04 1.61
CA VAL A 194 -35.92 -25.60 1.07
C VAL A 194 -36.06 -25.31 -0.41
N HIS A 195 -35.68 -24.10 -0.78
CA HIS A 195 -35.57 -23.63 -2.15
C HIS A 195 -34.12 -23.52 -2.55
N TYR A 196 -33.79 -23.80 -3.81
CA TYR A 196 -32.43 -23.68 -4.30
C TYR A 196 -32.35 -23.34 -5.78
N LYS A 197 -31.16 -22.89 -6.18
CA LYS A 197 -30.75 -22.56 -7.55
C LYS A 197 -29.32 -23.00 -7.81
N PHE A 198 -29.07 -23.36 -9.07
CA PHE A 198 -27.73 -23.61 -9.57
C PHE A 198 -27.19 -22.35 -10.24
N ASN A 199 -25.95 -21.98 -9.92
CA ASN A 199 -25.16 -20.95 -10.62
C ASN A 199 -25.87 -19.59 -10.74
N ASN A 200 -26.78 -19.26 -9.84
CA ASN A 200 -27.60 -18.05 -9.90
C ASN A 200 -28.12 -17.67 -8.51
N ARG A 201 -27.79 -16.46 -8.05
CA ARG A 201 -28.27 -15.91 -6.78
C ARG A 201 -29.57 -15.14 -6.99
N SER A 202 -30.66 -15.86 -7.23
CA SER A 202 -31.99 -15.29 -7.48
C SER A 202 -33.10 -16.15 -6.89
N LYS A 203 -34.16 -15.52 -6.38
CA LYS A 203 -35.38 -16.21 -5.90
C LYS A 203 -36.41 -16.48 -6.99
N LYS A 204 -36.22 -16.01 -8.23
CA LYS A 204 -37.18 -16.24 -9.34
C LYS A 204 -36.92 -17.57 -10.00
N ASP A 205 -37.92 -18.34 -10.42
CA ASP A 205 -37.76 -19.62 -11.15
C ASP A 205 -36.91 -20.67 -10.39
N GLU A 206 -37.10 -20.72 -9.08
CA GLU A 206 -36.45 -21.56 -8.09
C GLU A 206 -36.85 -23.04 -8.17
N TYR A 207 -36.02 -23.91 -7.61
CA TYR A 207 -36.34 -25.31 -7.39
C TYR A 207 -36.71 -25.55 -5.92
N ILE A 208 -37.72 -26.37 -5.69
CA ILE A 208 -38.11 -26.82 -4.35
C ILE A 208 -37.47 -28.19 -4.09
N TYR A 209 -36.74 -28.33 -2.99
CA TYR A 209 -36.15 -29.60 -2.57
C TYR A 209 -37.23 -30.54 -2.03
N SER A 210 -37.49 -31.62 -2.77
CA SER A 210 -38.54 -32.60 -2.48
C SER A 210 -38.10 -33.77 -1.57
N GLY A 211 -36.86 -33.73 -1.07
CA GLY A 211 -36.23 -34.85 -0.35
C GLY A 211 -35.50 -35.85 -1.27
N GLU A 212 -35.47 -35.63 -2.58
CA GLU A 212 -34.62 -36.37 -3.51
C GLU A 212 -33.22 -35.75 -3.56
N SER A 213 -32.19 -36.56 -3.34
CA SER A 213 -30.80 -36.09 -3.30
C SER A 213 -30.34 -35.48 -4.63
N ILE A 214 -29.64 -34.36 -4.55
CA ILE A 214 -29.09 -33.63 -5.69
C ILE A 214 -27.70 -34.19 -6.01
N THR A 215 -27.46 -34.60 -7.26
CA THR A 215 -26.14 -35.09 -7.69
C THR A 215 -25.39 -34.00 -8.45
N LEU A 216 -24.23 -33.60 -7.95
CA LEU A 216 -23.32 -32.66 -8.61
C LEU A 216 -22.18 -33.43 -9.28
N THR A 217 -22.01 -33.24 -10.58
CA THR A 217 -20.97 -33.93 -11.39
C THR A 217 -19.93 -32.98 -11.98
N GLU A 218 -20.13 -31.68 -11.82
CA GLU A 218 -19.25 -30.62 -12.31
C GLU A 218 -19.28 -29.45 -11.33
N THR A 219 -18.33 -28.53 -11.47
CA THR A 219 -18.25 -27.36 -10.60
C THR A 219 -19.55 -26.57 -10.65
N THR A 220 -20.18 -26.38 -9.49
CA THR A 220 -21.52 -25.79 -9.38
C THR A 220 -21.59 -24.93 -8.13
N VAL A 221 -22.16 -23.73 -8.25
CA VAL A 221 -22.62 -22.95 -7.10
C VAL A 221 -24.06 -23.33 -6.81
N ILE A 222 -24.37 -23.66 -5.57
CA ILE A 222 -25.74 -23.87 -5.10
C ILE A 222 -26.11 -22.69 -4.20
N CYS A 223 -27.16 -21.95 -4.55
CA CYS A 223 -27.73 -20.90 -3.72
C CYS A 223 -29.07 -21.38 -3.18
N TYR A 224 -29.28 -21.34 -1.86
CA TYR A 224 -30.43 -21.94 -1.19
C TYR A 224 -30.93 -21.11 0.00
N TRP A 225 -32.22 -21.26 0.30
CA TRP A 225 -32.90 -20.63 1.44
C TRP A 225 -34.10 -21.48 1.87
N ALA A 226 -34.73 -21.14 3.00
CA ALA A 226 -35.98 -21.74 3.41
C ALA A 226 -37.09 -20.72 3.67
N ASP A 227 -38.33 -21.14 3.45
CA ASP A 227 -39.53 -20.43 3.87
C ASP A 227 -40.51 -21.35 4.63
N ALA A 228 -41.42 -20.72 5.37
CA ALA A 228 -42.51 -21.40 6.07
C ALA A 228 -43.61 -20.39 6.42
N ASP A 229 -44.87 -20.84 6.39
CA ASP A 229 -46.01 -20.01 6.77
C ASP A 229 -45.85 -19.41 8.16
N GLY A 230 -45.95 -18.07 8.26
CA GLY A 230 -45.85 -17.33 9.52
C GLY A 230 -44.42 -17.01 9.97
N TYR A 231 -43.41 -17.23 9.11
CA TYR A 231 -42.02 -16.88 9.36
C TYR A 231 -41.46 -15.98 8.25
N LEU A 232 -40.43 -15.19 8.56
CA LEU A 232 -39.60 -14.58 7.53
C LEU A 232 -38.67 -15.65 6.94
N ASP A 233 -38.52 -15.64 5.61
CA ASP A 233 -37.58 -16.53 4.92
C ASP A 233 -36.18 -16.42 5.52
N SER A 234 -35.43 -17.53 5.48
CA SER A 234 -34.01 -17.47 5.78
C SER A 234 -33.29 -16.56 4.75
N PRO A 235 -32.10 -16.03 5.11
CA PRO A 235 -31.20 -15.47 4.11
C PRO A 235 -30.88 -16.51 3.02
N ILE A 236 -30.49 -16.02 1.84
CA ILE A 236 -29.93 -16.88 0.79
C ILE A 236 -28.47 -17.15 1.15
N GLN A 237 -28.11 -18.42 1.28
CA GLN A 237 -26.73 -18.86 1.36
C GLN A 237 -26.30 -19.40 -0.01
N CYS A 238 -25.08 -19.11 -0.42
CA CYS A 238 -24.50 -19.72 -1.62
C CYS A 238 -23.22 -20.49 -1.25
N GLU A 239 -23.06 -21.70 -1.78
CA GLU A 239 -21.87 -22.51 -1.60
C GLU A 239 -21.36 -23.05 -2.93
N THR A 240 -20.05 -22.96 -3.15
CA THR A 240 -19.40 -23.48 -4.36
C THR A 240 -18.86 -24.88 -4.13
N TYR A 241 -19.27 -25.81 -5.00
CA TYR A 241 -18.78 -27.18 -5.03
C TYR A 241 -17.90 -27.33 -6.27
N PHE A 242 -16.58 -27.32 -6.08
CA PHE A 242 -15.63 -27.55 -7.15
C PHE A 242 -15.45 -29.05 -7.36
N ILE A 243 -15.73 -29.53 -8.57
CA ILE A 243 -15.66 -30.96 -8.89
C ILE A 243 -14.57 -31.18 -9.94
N ASP A 244 -13.65 -32.10 -9.64
CA ASP A 244 -12.56 -32.53 -10.52
C ASP A 244 -11.69 -31.36 -11.02
N VAL A 245 -11.37 -30.44 -10.11
CA VAL A 245 -10.43 -29.33 -10.35
C VAL A 245 -9.20 -29.48 -9.46
N ASP A 246 -8.06 -29.08 -10.01
CA ASP A 246 -6.77 -29.00 -9.31
C ASP A 246 -6.16 -27.64 -9.63
N HIS A 247 -6.10 -26.77 -8.62
CA HIS A 247 -5.60 -25.41 -8.75
C HIS A 247 -4.53 -25.16 -7.67
N SER A 248 -3.41 -24.56 -8.07
CA SER A 248 -2.31 -24.20 -7.17
C SER A 248 -2.49 -22.82 -6.53
N LEU A 249 -3.29 -21.96 -7.16
CA LEU A 249 -3.63 -20.63 -6.67
C LEU A 249 -4.86 -20.64 -5.75
N PRO A 250 -5.01 -19.63 -4.88
CA PRO A 250 -6.28 -19.37 -4.20
C PRO A 250 -7.44 -19.25 -5.20
N LEU A 251 -8.64 -19.67 -4.77
CA LEU A 251 -9.86 -19.56 -5.58
C LEU A 251 -10.71 -18.40 -5.08
N LEU A 252 -11.22 -17.60 -6.01
CA LEU A 252 -12.29 -16.64 -5.78
C LEU A 252 -13.53 -17.14 -6.52
N SER A 253 -14.58 -17.53 -5.79
CA SER A 253 -15.89 -17.80 -6.38
C SER A 253 -16.81 -16.62 -6.17
N VAL A 254 -17.41 -16.09 -7.23
CA VAL A 254 -18.37 -14.98 -7.17
C VAL A 254 -19.67 -15.44 -7.81
N VAL A 255 -20.79 -15.19 -7.13
CA VAL A 255 -22.13 -15.51 -7.64
C VAL A 255 -23.09 -14.34 -7.48
N GLY A 256 -23.80 -14.01 -8.57
CA GLY A 256 -24.87 -13.01 -8.60
C GLY A 256 -26.10 -13.49 -9.35
N ASP A 257 -27.11 -12.63 -9.43
CA ASP A 257 -28.28 -12.89 -10.30
C ASP A 257 -27.82 -12.90 -11.77
N SER A 258 -28.14 -13.96 -12.51
CA SER A 258 -27.74 -14.08 -13.92
C SER A 258 -28.34 -12.99 -14.81
N ILE A 259 -29.48 -12.41 -14.45
CA ILE A 259 -30.07 -11.28 -15.19
C ILE A 259 -29.20 -10.03 -14.99
N ASP A 260 -28.84 -9.74 -13.74
CA ASP A 260 -28.02 -8.58 -13.38
C ASP A 260 -26.60 -8.65 -13.95
N LEU A 261 -26.06 -9.86 -14.10
CA LEU A 261 -24.70 -10.03 -14.61
C LEU A 261 -24.64 -10.23 -16.14
N PHE A 262 -25.61 -10.94 -16.73
CA PHE A 262 -25.48 -11.48 -18.10
C PHE A 262 -26.71 -11.31 -19.00
N SER A 263 -27.77 -10.61 -18.57
CA SER A 263 -28.85 -10.31 -19.51
C SER A 263 -28.41 -9.28 -20.54
N PHE A 264 -28.92 -9.39 -21.77
CA PHE A 264 -28.62 -8.38 -22.79
C PHE A 264 -29.09 -6.99 -22.37
N GLU A 265 -30.28 -6.87 -21.78
CA GLU A 265 -30.87 -5.55 -21.47
C GLU A 265 -30.12 -4.79 -20.36
N GLU A 266 -29.68 -5.48 -19.30
CA GLU A 266 -29.11 -4.81 -18.10
C GLU A 266 -27.89 -5.51 -17.49
N GLY A 267 -27.43 -6.63 -18.08
CA GLY A 267 -26.32 -7.41 -17.57
C GLY A 267 -25.00 -6.65 -17.61
N LEU A 268 -24.32 -6.56 -16.47
CA LEU A 268 -23.05 -5.83 -16.33
C LEU A 268 -21.95 -6.27 -17.30
N PHE A 269 -21.91 -7.55 -17.69
CA PHE A 269 -20.87 -8.10 -18.55
C PHE A 269 -21.25 -8.08 -20.05
N GLU A 270 -22.43 -7.58 -20.40
CA GLU A 270 -22.96 -7.64 -21.76
C GLU A 270 -22.76 -6.34 -22.54
N PHE A 271 -22.83 -6.45 -23.87
CA PHE A 271 -22.88 -5.28 -24.73
C PHE A 271 -24.17 -4.49 -24.48
N GLY A 272 -25.31 -5.18 -24.49
CA GLY A 272 -26.61 -4.57 -24.36
C GLY A 272 -27.04 -3.64 -25.49
N PRO A 273 -28.24 -3.05 -25.36
CA PRO A 273 -28.97 -2.47 -26.50
C PRO A 273 -28.36 -1.16 -27.01
N ASN A 274 -27.53 -0.49 -26.20
CA ASN A 274 -26.98 0.82 -26.50
C ASN A 274 -25.51 0.78 -26.96
N ALA A 275 -24.92 -0.41 -27.09
CA ALA A 275 -23.54 -0.56 -27.52
C ALA A 275 -23.33 -0.10 -28.97
N GLU A 276 -22.34 0.78 -29.17
CA GLU A 276 -21.82 1.10 -30.50
C GLU A 276 -21.12 -0.12 -31.14
N GLU A 277 -21.20 -0.24 -32.47
CA GLU A 277 -20.52 -1.32 -33.20
C GLU A 277 -18.99 -1.18 -33.17
N GLU A 278 -18.50 0.06 -33.18
CA GLU A 278 -17.06 0.34 -33.21
C GLU A 278 -16.45 0.19 -31.82
N TRP A 279 -15.27 -0.44 -31.76
CA TRP A 279 -14.49 -0.46 -30.53
C TRP A 279 -14.19 0.98 -30.07
N PRO A 280 -14.41 1.32 -28.78
CA PRO A 280 -14.53 0.42 -27.64
C PRO A 280 -15.98 0.14 -27.19
N HIS A 281 -16.95 0.23 -28.10
CA HIS A 281 -18.37 -0.07 -27.89
C HIS A 281 -19.02 0.84 -26.85
N TRP A 282 -18.86 2.15 -27.00
CA TRP A 282 -19.48 3.11 -26.08
C TRP A 282 -20.99 2.88 -25.95
N GLY A 283 -21.52 3.15 -24.77
CA GLY A 283 -22.93 2.87 -24.44
C GLY A 283 -23.23 1.41 -24.10
N ALA A 284 -22.26 0.49 -24.23
CA ALA A 284 -22.45 -0.87 -23.74
C ALA A 284 -22.70 -0.93 -22.22
N ASN A 285 -23.39 -1.96 -21.73
CA ASN A 285 -23.74 -2.07 -20.30
C ASN A 285 -22.49 -2.07 -19.40
N PHE A 286 -21.39 -2.68 -19.85
CA PHE A 286 -20.12 -2.66 -19.11
C PHE A 286 -19.45 -1.28 -19.03
N TRP A 287 -19.97 -0.24 -19.69
CA TRP A 287 -19.56 1.16 -19.49
C TRP A 287 -20.36 1.88 -18.40
N ASN A 288 -21.50 1.32 -17.99
CA ASN A 288 -22.23 1.85 -16.86
C ASN A 288 -21.45 1.53 -15.59
N ASP A 289 -21.45 2.47 -14.66
CA ASP A 289 -20.91 2.29 -13.32
C ASP A 289 -22.03 1.77 -12.39
N ASP A 290 -22.89 0.90 -12.89
CA ASP A 290 -23.94 0.25 -12.10
C ASP A 290 -23.32 -0.81 -11.19
N GLU A 291 -23.86 -0.92 -9.98
CA GLU A 291 -23.44 -1.93 -9.01
C GLU A 291 -24.52 -2.99 -8.85
N LYS A 292 -24.13 -4.27 -8.81
CA LYS A 292 -25.05 -5.40 -8.63
C LYS A 292 -24.65 -6.26 -7.43
N PRO A 293 -25.61 -6.74 -6.63
CA PRO A 293 -25.32 -7.55 -5.47
C PRO A 293 -24.78 -8.92 -5.86
N VAL A 294 -23.70 -9.33 -5.21
CA VAL A 294 -23.09 -10.65 -5.35
C VAL A 294 -22.77 -11.23 -3.98
N HIS A 295 -22.56 -12.54 -3.93
CA HIS A 295 -21.91 -13.24 -2.83
C HIS A 295 -20.57 -13.78 -3.33
N PHE A 296 -19.51 -13.66 -2.54
CA PHE A 296 -18.22 -14.25 -2.89
C PHE A 296 -17.63 -15.10 -1.78
N GLN A 297 -16.88 -16.12 -2.18
CA GLN A 297 -16.18 -17.05 -1.31
C GLN A 297 -14.70 -17.11 -1.75
N TYR A 298 -13.80 -16.92 -0.79
CA TYR A 298 -12.35 -16.98 -1.01
C TYR A 298 -11.77 -18.24 -0.37
N TYR A 299 -11.05 -19.01 -1.17
CA TYR A 299 -10.49 -20.30 -0.77
C TYR A 299 -8.98 -20.28 -0.81
N VAL A 300 -8.35 -20.76 0.26
CA VAL A 300 -6.91 -20.99 0.34
C VAL A 300 -6.70 -22.44 0.77
N GLU A 301 -5.84 -23.16 0.05
CA GLU A 301 -5.57 -24.60 0.30
C GLU A 301 -6.87 -25.45 0.38
N GLY A 302 -7.84 -25.13 -0.48
CA GLY A 302 -9.11 -25.86 -0.60
C GLY A 302 -10.14 -25.61 0.51
N LYS A 303 -9.92 -24.62 1.38
CA LYS A 303 -10.86 -24.24 2.45
C LYS A 303 -11.36 -22.82 2.26
N ILE A 304 -12.63 -22.59 2.56
CA ILE A 304 -13.18 -21.23 2.69
C ILE A 304 -12.46 -20.56 3.86
N VAL A 305 -11.78 -19.45 3.58
CA VAL A 305 -11.13 -18.61 4.59
C VAL A 305 -11.82 -17.26 4.76
N TYR A 306 -12.66 -16.89 3.79
CA TYR A 306 -13.49 -15.69 3.83
C TYR A 306 -14.71 -15.87 2.94
N GLU A 307 -15.87 -15.36 3.35
CA GLU A 307 -17.05 -15.22 2.49
C GLU A 307 -17.90 -14.05 2.93
N GLU A 308 -18.46 -13.31 1.98
CA GLU A 308 -19.33 -12.17 2.26
C GLU A 308 -20.16 -11.77 1.04
N ASP A 309 -21.23 -11.01 1.28
CA ASP A 309 -21.92 -10.28 0.23
C ASP A 309 -21.12 -9.01 -0.16
N ALA A 310 -21.18 -8.65 -1.43
CA ALA A 310 -20.51 -7.46 -1.97
C ALA A 310 -21.35 -6.79 -3.06
N ALA A 311 -21.07 -5.51 -3.31
CA ALA A 311 -21.50 -4.86 -4.54
C ALA A 311 -20.42 -5.07 -5.63
N LEU A 312 -20.80 -5.68 -6.75
CA LEU A 312 -19.93 -5.88 -7.91
C LEU A 312 -20.15 -4.78 -8.94
N GLN A 313 -19.07 -4.25 -9.48
CA GLN A 313 -19.09 -3.26 -10.56
C GLN A 313 -17.97 -3.52 -11.55
N ILE A 314 -18.20 -3.26 -12.83
CA ILE A 314 -17.16 -3.36 -13.85
C ILE A 314 -16.04 -2.34 -13.59
N HIS A 315 -14.79 -2.76 -13.77
CA HIS A 315 -13.62 -1.97 -13.43
C HIS A 315 -12.67 -1.75 -14.62
N GLY A 316 -12.01 -0.59 -14.63
CA GLY A 316 -10.87 -0.29 -15.50
C GLY A 316 -11.23 0.51 -16.74
N GLY A 317 -10.25 0.63 -17.63
CA GLY A 317 -10.36 1.39 -18.89
C GLY A 317 -10.76 0.51 -20.08
N ARG A 318 -10.49 1.01 -21.29
CA ARG A 318 -10.88 0.36 -22.57
C ARG A 318 -10.42 -1.09 -22.67
N GLU A 319 -9.16 -1.37 -22.39
CA GLU A 319 -8.60 -2.73 -22.47
C GLU A 319 -9.25 -3.68 -21.44
N SER A 320 -9.42 -3.21 -20.20
CA SER A 320 -10.01 -4.02 -19.12
C SER A 320 -11.49 -4.34 -19.34
N ARG A 321 -12.26 -3.35 -19.83
CA ARG A 321 -13.73 -3.44 -19.98
C ARG A 321 -14.18 -4.09 -21.30
N THR A 322 -13.37 -4.03 -22.35
CA THR A 322 -13.70 -4.65 -23.65
C THR A 322 -13.11 -6.05 -23.84
N SER A 323 -12.23 -6.49 -22.93
CA SER A 323 -11.70 -7.85 -22.93
C SER A 323 -12.82 -8.89 -22.71
N PRO A 324 -12.75 -10.09 -23.33
CA PRO A 324 -13.67 -11.18 -23.03
C PRO A 324 -13.65 -11.61 -21.56
N MET A 325 -12.50 -11.46 -20.87
CA MET A 325 -12.37 -11.61 -19.42
C MET A 325 -12.37 -10.23 -18.78
N ARG A 326 -13.53 -9.68 -18.44
CA ARG A 326 -13.62 -8.30 -17.91
C ARG A 326 -13.12 -8.20 -16.48
N SER A 327 -12.43 -7.10 -16.18
CA SER A 327 -12.13 -6.75 -14.78
C SER A 327 -13.37 -6.24 -14.08
N PHE A 328 -13.49 -6.55 -12.79
CA PHE A 328 -14.53 -6.01 -11.93
C PHE A 328 -13.94 -5.64 -10.56
N ARG A 329 -14.70 -4.94 -9.73
CA ARG A 329 -14.37 -4.69 -8.34
C ARG A 329 -15.52 -5.14 -7.45
N MET A 330 -15.16 -5.63 -6.27
CA MET A 330 -16.07 -5.91 -5.18
C MET A 330 -15.92 -4.78 -4.16
N VAL A 331 -17.04 -4.22 -3.71
CA VAL A 331 -17.11 -3.13 -2.74
C VAL A 331 -17.83 -3.65 -1.49
N ALA A 332 -17.16 -3.58 -0.35
CA ALA A 332 -17.76 -3.88 0.95
C ALA A 332 -18.81 -2.80 1.21
N ASN A 333 -20.02 -3.20 1.61
CA ASN A 333 -21.24 -2.40 1.74
C ASN A 333 -21.02 -0.90 1.51
N GLN A 334 -21.39 -0.41 0.32
CA GLN A 334 -21.03 0.94 -0.14
C GLN A 334 -21.53 2.08 0.76
N TYR A 335 -22.51 1.80 1.63
CA TYR A 335 -23.17 2.82 2.44
C TYR A 335 -22.65 2.89 3.88
N ALA A 336 -22.03 1.82 4.40
CA ALA A 336 -21.48 1.75 5.77
C ALA A 336 -19.93 1.79 5.77
N ASP A 337 -19.26 2.00 6.91
CA ASP A 337 -17.79 1.78 7.04
C ASP A 337 -17.40 0.28 7.12
N GLN A 338 -18.27 -0.61 6.64
CA GLN A 338 -17.96 -2.03 6.55
C GLN A 338 -16.81 -2.28 5.59
N ARG A 339 -15.91 -3.19 5.98
CA ARG A 339 -14.73 -3.61 5.21
C ARG A 339 -14.72 -5.12 5.07
N PHE A 340 -14.02 -5.60 4.05
CA PHE A 340 -13.69 -7.01 3.96
C PHE A 340 -12.53 -7.29 4.94
N GLU A 341 -12.84 -7.94 6.06
CA GLU A 341 -11.93 -8.19 7.20
C GLU A 341 -11.08 -9.45 6.98
N TYR A 342 -10.19 -9.41 5.97
CA TYR A 342 -9.22 -10.47 5.71
C TYR A 342 -7.95 -9.95 5.00
N PRO A 343 -6.76 -10.52 5.28
CA PRO A 343 -5.51 -10.17 4.60
C PRO A 343 -5.40 -10.81 3.20
N PHE A 344 -6.11 -10.23 2.22
CA PHE A 344 -6.20 -10.79 0.86
C PHE A 344 -4.89 -10.80 0.08
N TYR A 345 -3.95 -9.91 0.39
CA TYR A 345 -2.78 -9.68 -0.46
C TYR A 345 -1.52 -10.29 0.16
N GLY A 346 -0.97 -11.34 -0.45
CA GLY A 346 0.29 -11.92 -0.01
C GLY A 346 1.47 -10.94 -0.10
N SER A 347 1.35 -9.88 -0.92
CA SER A 347 2.35 -8.80 -1.01
C SER A 347 2.24 -7.74 0.10
N LYS A 348 1.17 -7.76 0.90
CA LYS A 348 0.90 -6.86 2.05
C LYS A 348 0.18 -7.64 3.17
N PRO A 349 0.88 -8.58 3.84
CA PRO A 349 0.25 -9.47 4.83
C PRO A 349 -0.30 -8.76 6.07
N ASP A 350 0.16 -7.54 6.36
CA ASP A 350 -0.27 -6.76 7.52
C ASP A 350 -1.58 -6.00 7.28
N LEU A 351 -2.02 -5.85 6.03
CA LEU A 351 -3.28 -5.18 5.70
C LEU A 351 -4.47 -6.12 5.96
N GLN A 352 -5.13 -5.98 7.11
CA GLN A 352 -6.17 -6.92 7.57
C GLN A 352 -7.59 -6.61 7.06
N ALA A 353 -7.85 -5.40 6.59
CA ALA A 353 -9.19 -4.96 6.23
C ALA A 353 -9.16 -4.03 5.02
N VAL A 354 -10.07 -4.22 4.06
CA VAL A 354 -10.09 -3.44 2.82
C VAL A 354 -11.51 -3.06 2.41
N LYS A 355 -11.69 -1.82 1.93
CA LYS A 355 -13.02 -1.38 1.47
C LYS A 355 -13.40 -1.93 0.10
N LYS A 356 -12.42 -2.03 -0.80
CA LYS A 356 -12.62 -2.38 -2.21
C LYS A 356 -11.53 -3.35 -2.66
N ILE A 357 -11.92 -4.43 -3.33
CA ILE A 357 -11.02 -5.39 -3.97
C ILE A 357 -11.24 -5.29 -5.48
N VAL A 358 -10.19 -4.95 -6.22
CA VAL A 358 -10.22 -5.00 -7.68
C VAL A 358 -9.79 -6.40 -8.13
N VAL A 359 -10.60 -7.06 -8.94
CA VAL A 359 -10.31 -8.34 -9.57
C VAL A 359 -9.93 -8.07 -11.02
N ARG A 360 -8.62 -8.02 -11.29
CA ARG A 360 -8.05 -7.46 -12.54
C ARG A 360 -7.58 -8.56 -13.50
N ASN A 361 -7.91 -8.38 -14.78
CA ASN A 361 -7.58 -9.29 -15.88
C ASN A 361 -6.20 -9.03 -16.54
N ALA A 362 -5.29 -8.35 -15.85
CA ALA A 362 -4.03 -7.81 -16.41
C ALA A 362 -4.17 -6.74 -17.52
N SER A 363 -5.39 -6.29 -17.88
CA SER A 363 -5.66 -5.13 -18.75
C SER A 363 -4.85 -5.12 -20.06
N GLY A 364 -3.98 -4.14 -20.32
CA GLY A 364 -3.16 -4.07 -21.53
C GLY A 364 -2.14 -5.21 -21.64
N ASP A 365 -1.87 -5.92 -20.54
CA ASP A 365 -1.07 -7.14 -20.48
C ASP A 365 -1.91 -8.44 -20.52
N PHE A 366 -3.24 -8.33 -20.70
CA PHE A 366 -4.15 -9.48 -20.83
C PHE A 366 -3.63 -10.45 -21.90
N ASN A 367 -3.38 -11.68 -21.46
CA ASN A 367 -2.87 -12.80 -22.26
C ASN A 367 -1.56 -12.53 -23.03
N ALA A 368 -0.86 -11.44 -22.70
CA ALA A 368 0.52 -11.20 -23.06
C ALA A 368 1.44 -11.88 -22.05
N ALA A 369 2.08 -11.15 -21.12
CA ALA A 369 2.71 -11.84 -19.98
C ALA A 369 1.70 -12.16 -18.87
N HIS A 370 0.56 -11.46 -18.85
CA HIS A 370 -0.51 -11.63 -17.84
C HIS A 370 0.00 -11.44 -16.40
N LEU A 371 1.05 -10.64 -16.17
CA LEU A 371 1.65 -10.50 -14.84
C LEU A 371 2.36 -9.17 -14.56
N ARG A 372 2.66 -8.32 -15.57
CA ARG A 372 3.58 -7.18 -15.42
C ARG A 372 3.23 -6.25 -14.26
N ASP A 373 1.98 -5.78 -14.22
CA ASP A 373 1.51 -4.86 -13.19
C ASP A 373 1.50 -5.51 -11.80
N GLY A 374 1.09 -6.78 -11.70
CA GLY A 374 1.08 -7.55 -10.44
C GLY A 374 2.48 -7.79 -9.90
N PHE A 375 3.37 -8.24 -10.78
CA PHE A 375 4.77 -8.46 -10.50
C PHE A 375 5.48 -7.20 -9.99
N LEU A 376 5.32 -6.07 -10.69
CA LEU A 376 5.98 -4.83 -10.32
C LEU A 376 5.44 -4.24 -9.01
N SER A 377 4.13 -4.35 -8.77
CA SER A 377 3.55 -3.92 -7.48
C SER A 377 4.04 -4.80 -6.33
N LYS A 378 4.08 -6.12 -6.51
CA LYS A 378 4.65 -7.04 -5.51
C LYS A 378 6.12 -6.79 -5.25
N LEU A 379 6.91 -6.50 -6.29
CA LEU A 379 8.32 -6.15 -6.14
C LEU A 379 8.47 -4.92 -5.25
N ALA A 380 7.70 -3.86 -5.53
CA ALA A 380 7.74 -2.62 -4.79
C ALA A 380 7.34 -2.80 -3.31
N THR A 381 6.30 -3.58 -3.02
CA THR A 381 5.84 -3.75 -1.63
C THR A 381 6.68 -4.73 -0.80
N THR A 382 7.55 -5.55 -1.41
CA THR A 382 8.27 -6.62 -0.70
C THR A 382 9.80 -6.43 -0.61
N HIS A 383 10.37 -5.46 -1.32
CA HIS A 383 11.82 -5.19 -1.35
C HIS A 383 12.22 -3.82 -0.82
N GLY A 384 11.36 -3.17 -0.02
CA GLY A 384 11.70 -1.94 0.71
C GLY A 384 11.99 -0.73 -0.17
N LEU A 385 11.34 -0.64 -1.35
CA LEU A 385 11.29 0.63 -2.09
C LEU A 385 10.49 1.65 -1.27
N ASP A 386 10.96 2.90 -1.23
CA ASP A 386 10.17 3.98 -0.63
C ASP A 386 9.17 4.44 -1.68
N ILE A 387 8.07 3.73 -1.85
CA ILE A 387 7.05 4.04 -2.84
C ILE A 387 5.73 3.43 -2.40
N ASP A 388 4.63 4.16 -2.61
CA ASP A 388 3.31 3.55 -2.40
C ASP A 388 2.99 2.65 -3.60
N ALA A 389 2.64 1.40 -3.35
CA ALA A 389 2.25 0.45 -4.38
C ALA A 389 1.06 -0.39 -3.91
N LEU A 390 0.27 -0.89 -4.87
CA LEU A 390 -0.96 -1.63 -4.60
C LEU A 390 -0.66 -3.07 -4.17
N GLY A 391 -1.36 -3.56 -3.15
CA GLY A 391 -1.38 -4.97 -2.78
C GLY A 391 -1.79 -5.86 -3.96
N TYR A 392 -1.23 -7.06 -4.04
CA TYR A 392 -1.45 -8.01 -5.12
C TYR A 392 -1.47 -9.46 -4.65
N GLU A 393 -2.44 -10.22 -5.17
CA GLU A 393 -2.52 -11.69 -5.06
C GLU A 393 -3.07 -12.30 -6.35
N PRO A 394 -2.38 -13.26 -7.00
CA PRO A 394 -2.94 -14.00 -8.13
C PRO A 394 -3.94 -15.05 -7.66
N VAL A 395 -5.09 -15.16 -8.34
CA VAL A 395 -6.19 -16.07 -7.99
C VAL A 395 -6.79 -16.71 -9.24
N ILE A 396 -7.48 -17.84 -9.06
CA ILE A 396 -8.42 -18.34 -10.06
C ILE A 396 -9.81 -17.85 -9.72
N CYS A 397 -10.42 -17.11 -10.65
CA CYS A 397 -11.78 -16.64 -10.51
C CYS A 397 -12.76 -17.64 -11.13
N TYR A 398 -13.84 -17.93 -10.41
CA TYR A 398 -15.06 -18.55 -10.92
C TYR A 398 -16.20 -17.54 -10.80
N LEU A 399 -16.99 -17.39 -11.85
CA LEU A 399 -18.13 -16.47 -11.89
C LEU A 399 -19.39 -17.28 -12.23
N ASN A 400 -20.38 -17.26 -11.33
CA ASN A 400 -21.58 -18.11 -11.39
C ASN A 400 -21.23 -19.59 -11.69
N GLY A 401 -20.25 -20.14 -10.96
CA GLY A 401 -19.81 -21.54 -11.08
C GLY A 401 -18.99 -21.87 -12.33
N SER A 402 -18.85 -20.94 -13.27
CA SER A 402 -18.04 -21.12 -14.47
C SER A 402 -16.61 -20.62 -14.24
N TYR A 403 -15.61 -21.33 -14.76
CA TYR A 403 -14.24 -20.84 -14.76
C TYR A 403 -14.16 -19.52 -15.51
N PHE A 404 -13.73 -18.47 -14.81
CA PHE A 404 -13.63 -17.14 -15.38
C PHE A 404 -12.19 -16.81 -15.78
N GLY A 405 -11.17 -17.29 -15.06
CA GLY A 405 -9.78 -17.18 -15.49
C GLY A 405 -8.78 -16.89 -14.38
N VAL A 406 -7.51 -16.78 -14.77
CA VAL A 406 -6.42 -16.31 -13.91
C VAL A 406 -6.55 -14.80 -13.74
N MET A 407 -6.74 -14.32 -12.52
CA MET A 407 -6.94 -12.90 -12.21
C MET A 407 -6.02 -12.42 -11.09
N GLY A 408 -5.86 -11.11 -10.98
CA GLY A 408 -5.13 -10.47 -9.89
C GLY A 408 -6.06 -9.73 -8.94
N LEU A 409 -6.12 -10.13 -7.67
CA LEU A 409 -6.68 -9.27 -6.62
C LEU A 409 -5.75 -8.08 -6.41
N ARG A 410 -6.31 -6.87 -6.38
CA ARG A 410 -5.58 -5.62 -6.20
C ARG A 410 -6.29 -4.72 -5.21
N GLU A 411 -5.52 -3.93 -4.47
CA GLU A 411 -6.05 -2.72 -3.84
C GLU A 411 -6.53 -1.75 -4.94
N LYS A 412 -7.50 -0.89 -4.60
CA LYS A 412 -7.87 0.23 -5.46
C LYS A 412 -7.08 1.46 -5.05
N ALA A 413 -6.40 2.12 -5.99
CA ALA A 413 -5.66 3.36 -5.73
C ALA A 413 -6.61 4.54 -5.49
N ASP A 414 -7.27 4.64 -4.34
CA ASP A 414 -8.21 5.71 -4.02
C ASP A 414 -8.09 6.17 -2.57
N GLU A 415 -9.07 6.93 -2.08
CA GLU A 415 -9.11 7.41 -0.69
C GLU A 415 -8.96 6.29 0.34
N TYR A 416 -9.55 5.12 0.08
CA TYR A 416 -9.49 4.01 1.00
C TYR A 416 -8.12 3.36 1.06
N PHE A 417 -7.34 3.40 -0.02
CA PHE A 417 -5.94 2.97 0.01
C PHE A 417 -5.15 3.73 1.06
N ILE A 418 -5.29 5.05 1.14
CA ILE A 418 -4.59 5.86 2.14
C ILE A 418 -5.11 5.56 3.55
N ASN A 419 -6.43 5.58 3.71
CA ASN A 419 -7.06 5.30 4.99
C ASN A 419 -6.65 3.94 5.57
N GLN A 420 -6.64 2.88 4.77
CA GLN A 420 -6.34 1.52 5.26
C GLN A 420 -4.83 1.23 5.41
N ASN A 421 -3.96 1.84 4.59
CA ASN A 421 -2.50 1.62 4.69
C ASN A 421 -1.84 2.51 5.76
N TYR A 422 -2.39 3.70 6.02
CA TYR A 422 -1.80 4.68 6.93
C TYR A 422 -2.64 4.94 8.19
N GLY A 423 -3.86 4.41 8.27
CA GLY A 423 -4.76 4.64 9.40
C GLY A 423 -5.24 6.10 9.51
N LEU A 424 -5.20 6.85 8.40
CA LEU A 424 -5.63 8.26 8.37
C LEU A 424 -7.14 8.36 8.22
N ASP A 425 -7.74 9.31 8.93
CA ASP A 425 -9.15 9.69 8.76
C ASP A 425 -9.35 10.26 7.35
N LEU A 426 -10.47 9.90 6.70
CA LEU A 426 -10.76 10.34 5.33
C LEU A 426 -10.71 11.87 5.19
N ASN A 427 -10.98 12.66 6.22
CA ASN A 427 -10.98 14.12 6.13
C ASN A 427 -9.61 14.77 6.36
N THR A 428 -8.53 13.98 6.45
CA THR A 428 -7.19 14.46 6.85
C THR A 428 -6.13 14.31 5.78
N PHE A 429 -6.50 14.02 4.54
CA PHE A 429 -5.57 13.92 3.43
C PHE A 429 -6.26 14.23 2.08
N SER A 430 -5.42 14.50 1.08
CA SER A 430 -5.84 14.70 -0.30
C SER A 430 -5.24 13.65 -1.23
N VAL A 431 -6.01 13.18 -2.20
CA VAL A 431 -5.58 12.25 -3.27
C VAL A 431 -5.90 12.87 -4.63
N VAL A 432 -4.89 12.94 -5.48
CA VAL A 432 -4.95 13.67 -6.74
C VAL A 432 -4.43 12.77 -7.86
N ASP A 433 -5.06 12.88 -9.02
CA ASP A 433 -4.71 12.20 -10.26
C ASP A 433 -3.95 13.15 -11.21
N VAL A 434 -3.60 12.65 -12.39
CA VAL A 434 -3.04 13.44 -13.48
C VAL A 434 -3.86 14.72 -13.74
N ASP A 435 -3.15 15.78 -14.15
CA ASP A 435 -3.73 17.10 -14.43
C ASP A 435 -4.46 17.74 -13.26
N THR A 436 -4.09 17.40 -12.02
CA THR A 436 -4.68 17.96 -10.78
C THR A 436 -6.15 17.62 -10.57
N ALA A 437 -6.65 16.58 -11.26
CA ALA A 437 -7.98 16.05 -11.03
C ALA A 437 -8.08 15.48 -9.62
N VAL A 438 -9.04 15.99 -8.85
CA VAL A 438 -9.24 15.59 -7.46
C VAL A 438 -9.93 14.24 -7.43
N VAL A 439 -9.27 13.24 -6.84
CA VAL A 439 -9.91 11.97 -6.47
C VAL A 439 -10.57 12.16 -5.10
N HIS A 440 -9.88 12.82 -4.17
CA HIS A 440 -10.33 13.11 -2.82
C HIS A 440 -9.62 14.35 -2.24
N GLY A 441 -10.31 15.15 -1.43
CA GLY A 441 -9.72 16.35 -0.79
C GLY A 441 -9.50 17.52 -1.77
N SER A 442 -8.28 18.08 -1.81
CA SER A 442 -7.93 19.25 -2.61
C SER A 442 -6.61 19.08 -3.37
N SER A 443 -6.49 19.71 -4.54
CA SER A 443 -5.25 19.79 -5.31
C SER A 443 -4.48 21.11 -5.15
N SER A 444 -4.99 22.05 -4.35
CA SER A 444 -4.40 23.39 -4.16
C SER A 444 -2.94 23.34 -3.72
N ASP A 445 -2.65 22.55 -2.69
CA ASP A 445 -1.33 22.45 -2.09
C ASP A 445 -0.30 21.84 -3.05
N PHE A 446 -0.75 20.96 -3.95
CA PHE A 446 0.10 20.41 -4.99
C PHE A 446 0.46 21.48 -6.02
N VAL A 447 -0.51 22.29 -6.45
CA VAL A 447 -0.27 23.39 -7.38
C VAL A 447 0.70 24.40 -6.77
N GLU A 448 0.54 24.75 -5.50
CA GLU A 448 1.47 25.66 -4.80
C GLU A 448 2.88 25.08 -4.69
N MET A 449 3.02 23.80 -4.34
CA MET A 449 4.31 23.12 -4.31
C MET A 449 4.96 23.11 -5.70
N HIS A 450 4.23 22.70 -6.73
CA HIS A 450 4.70 22.68 -8.12
C HIS A 450 5.18 24.06 -8.54
N ASP A 451 4.35 25.10 -8.34
CA ASP A 451 4.67 26.46 -8.78
C ASP A 451 5.88 27.02 -8.03
N PHE A 452 6.06 26.65 -6.76
CA PHE A 452 7.26 26.97 -6.01
C PHE A 452 8.50 26.28 -6.59
N ILE A 453 8.48 24.96 -6.79
CA ILE A 453 9.63 24.20 -7.29
C ILE A 453 10.00 24.65 -8.71
N TRP A 454 9.00 24.81 -9.58
CA TRP A 454 9.21 25.20 -10.97
C TRP A 454 9.62 26.67 -11.13
N GLY A 455 9.08 27.55 -10.28
CA GLY A 455 9.33 28.99 -10.34
C GLY A 455 10.60 29.46 -9.62
N SER A 456 11.26 28.60 -8.83
CA SER A 456 12.43 28.94 -8.02
C SER A 456 13.73 28.39 -8.61
N ASP A 457 14.86 29.01 -8.26
CA ASP A 457 16.19 28.52 -8.63
C ASP A 457 16.60 27.38 -7.68
N MET A 458 16.51 26.14 -8.15
CA MET A 458 16.87 24.94 -7.36
C MET A 458 18.39 24.75 -7.18
N THR A 459 19.23 25.55 -7.85
CA THR A 459 20.67 25.55 -7.57
C THR A 459 20.99 26.16 -6.20
N ASP A 460 20.06 26.94 -5.63
CA ASP A 460 20.11 27.43 -4.25
C ASP A 460 19.60 26.34 -3.28
N ASN A 461 20.48 25.89 -2.38
CA ASN A 461 20.16 24.82 -1.43
C ASN A 461 18.99 25.15 -0.52
N SER A 462 18.76 26.44 -0.20
CA SER A 462 17.63 26.83 0.66
C SER A 462 16.27 26.61 0.00
N ASN A 463 16.20 26.71 -1.34
CA ASN A 463 14.99 26.39 -2.09
C ASN A 463 14.76 24.88 -2.15
N PHE A 464 15.83 24.11 -2.30
CA PHE A 464 15.76 22.65 -2.25
C PHE A 464 15.34 22.15 -0.86
N GLU A 465 15.95 22.64 0.23
CA GLU A 465 15.55 22.33 1.61
C GLU A 465 14.06 22.63 1.85
N LYS A 466 13.53 23.71 1.25
CA LYS A 466 12.09 23.99 1.31
C LYS A 466 11.28 22.99 0.48
N ALA A 467 11.72 22.60 -0.71
CA ALA A 467 11.06 21.58 -1.51
C ALA A 467 10.97 20.24 -0.76
N GLU A 468 12.02 19.87 -0.01
CA GLU A 468 12.05 18.68 0.85
C GLU A 468 11.00 18.71 1.98
N THR A 469 10.51 19.89 2.37
CA THR A 469 9.40 20.00 3.33
C THR A 469 8.02 19.76 2.72
N LEU A 470 7.91 19.83 1.39
CA LEU A 470 6.64 19.72 0.66
C LEU A 470 6.50 18.40 -0.09
N LEU A 471 7.61 17.86 -0.58
CA LEU A 471 7.69 16.63 -1.36
C LEU A 471 8.53 15.59 -0.63
N ASP A 472 8.04 14.37 -0.57
CA ASP A 472 8.85 13.24 -0.12
C ASP A 472 9.83 12.85 -1.23
N ILE A 473 11.09 13.26 -1.07
CA ILE A 473 12.13 13.11 -2.10
C ILE A 473 12.43 11.63 -2.38
N ASN A 474 12.48 10.78 -1.36
CA ASN A 474 12.77 9.35 -1.56
C ASN A 474 11.61 8.68 -2.33
N SER A 475 10.37 8.97 -1.92
CA SER A 475 9.17 8.52 -2.64
C SER A 475 9.16 8.95 -4.10
N PHE A 476 9.53 10.20 -4.34
CA PHE A 476 9.63 10.75 -5.68
C PHE A 476 10.71 10.05 -6.52
N ILE A 477 11.90 9.84 -5.97
CA ILE A 477 13.02 9.19 -6.66
C ILE A 477 12.66 7.77 -7.08
N ASP A 478 12.19 6.93 -6.14
CA ASP A 478 11.85 5.52 -6.44
C ASP A 478 10.69 5.43 -7.44
N TYR A 479 9.68 6.29 -7.34
CA TYR A 479 8.58 6.37 -8.32
C TYR A 479 9.08 6.68 -9.74
N PHE A 480 9.90 7.71 -9.91
CA PHE A 480 10.41 8.07 -11.24
C PHE A 480 11.36 7.02 -11.81
N ILE A 481 12.17 6.36 -10.98
CA ILE A 481 13.02 5.25 -11.44
C ILE A 481 12.16 4.08 -11.91
N MET A 482 11.07 3.74 -11.20
CA MET A 482 10.17 2.67 -11.62
C MET A 482 9.45 3.01 -12.92
N GLU A 483 8.92 4.23 -13.07
CA GLU A 483 8.19 4.67 -14.28
C GLU A 483 9.12 4.77 -15.52
N LEU A 484 10.21 5.53 -15.40
CA LEU A 484 11.11 5.82 -16.52
C LEU A 484 12.13 4.70 -16.75
N GLY A 485 12.68 4.15 -15.67
CA GLY A 485 13.65 3.06 -15.71
C GLY A 485 13.06 1.76 -16.25
N LEU A 486 11.76 1.49 -16.05
CA LEU A 486 11.10 0.27 -16.55
C LEU A 486 10.29 0.46 -17.84
N ASN A 487 10.40 1.63 -18.46
CA ASN A 487 9.72 1.99 -19.71
C ASN A 487 8.18 1.93 -19.64
N ASN A 488 7.57 2.47 -18.58
CA ASN A 488 6.11 2.64 -18.57
C ASN A 488 5.69 3.77 -19.51
N LYS A 489 5.24 3.42 -20.71
CA LYS A 489 5.01 4.39 -21.79
C LYS A 489 3.85 5.35 -21.55
N ALA A 490 2.83 4.90 -20.81
CA ALA A 490 1.60 5.66 -20.56
C ALA A 490 1.85 6.90 -19.68
N TRP A 491 2.82 6.80 -18.78
CA TRP A 491 3.32 7.92 -17.99
C TRP A 491 3.98 8.99 -18.89
N PRO A 492 3.83 10.31 -18.65
CA PRO A 492 3.13 10.97 -17.54
C PRO A 492 1.72 11.45 -17.88
N GLN A 493 1.16 11.03 -19.02
CA GLN A 493 -0.18 11.48 -19.43
C GLN A 493 -1.28 10.69 -18.72
N HIS A 494 -0.95 9.49 -18.25
CA HIS A 494 -1.81 8.60 -17.50
C HIS A 494 -1.00 7.93 -16.38
N ASN A 495 -1.68 7.18 -15.53
CA ASN A 495 -1.09 6.31 -14.50
C ASN A 495 -0.28 7.09 -13.44
N ILE A 496 -0.76 8.29 -13.10
CA ILE A 496 -0.20 9.09 -12.01
C ILE A 496 -1.24 9.17 -10.90
N ARG A 497 -0.84 8.89 -9.67
CA ARG A 497 -1.66 9.15 -8.49
C ARG A 497 -0.74 9.50 -7.35
N PHE A 498 -1.12 10.51 -6.59
CA PHE A 498 -0.28 11.05 -5.55
C PHE A 498 -1.16 11.63 -4.46
N TRP A 499 -0.63 11.71 -3.26
CA TRP A 499 -1.39 12.06 -2.08
C TRP A 499 -0.53 12.84 -1.09
N LYS A 500 -1.19 13.56 -0.19
CA LYS A 500 -0.55 14.27 0.92
C LYS A 500 -1.47 14.24 2.13
N SER A 501 -0.91 13.98 3.30
CA SER A 501 -1.59 14.21 4.58
C SER A 501 -1.73 15.72 4.84
N ASP A 502 -2.89 16.15 5.30
CA ASP A 502 -3.17 17.53 5.71
C ASP A 502 -2.69 17.81 7.15
N THR A 503 -2.20 16.78 7.85
CA THR A 503 -1.54 16.93 9.15
C THR A 503 -0.24 17.74 9.03
N GLU A 504 0.16 18.39 10.13
CA GLU A 504 1.41 19.16 10.18
C GLU A 504 2.61 18.31 9.73
N GLY A 505 3.40 18.84 8.78
CA GLY A 505 4.56 18.15 8.21
C GLY A 505 4.25 17.13 7.10
N GLY A 506 2.99 17.00 6.67
CA GLY A 506 2.61 16.13 5.55
C GLY A 506 3.29 16.53 4.24
N LYS A 507 3.80 15.54 3.51
CA LYS A 507 4.48 15.69 2.22
C LYS A 507 3.73 14.97 1.10
N TRP A 508 3.88 15.45 -0.12
CA TRP A 508 3.39 14.75 -1.30
C TRP A 508 4.17 13.46 -1.55
N ARG A 509 3.46 12.37 -1.78
CA ARG A 509 3.97 11.02 -2.09
C ARG A 509 3.25 10.43 -3.30
N TYR A 510 3.90 9.53 -4.03
CA TYR A 510 3.36 8.93 -5.25
C TYR A 510 2.96 7.48 -5.05
N ILE A 511 1.83 7.10 -5.68
CA ILE A 511 1.32 5.75 -5.76
C ILE A 511 1.62 5.20 -7.16
N MET A 512 2.41 4.13 -7.23
CA MET A 512 2.65 3.36 -8.44
C MET A 512 1.49 2.41 -8.72
N TYR A 513 0.92 2.51 -9.92
CA TYR A 513 -0.13 1.61 -10.39
C TYR A 513 -0.15 1.57 -11.92
N ASP A 514 -0.74 0.49 -12.46
CA ASP A 514 -0.99 0.31 -13.89
C ASP A 514 0.30 0.31 -14.74
N MET A 515 1.17 -0.66 -14.42
CA MET A 515 2.46 -0.89 -15.08
C MET A 515 2.38 -1.97 -16.19
N ASP A 516 1.19 -2.21 -16.74
CA ASP A 516 0.91 -3.29 -17.70
C ASP A 516 1.57 -3.06 -19.08
N ILE A 517 1.85 -1.79 -19.44
CA ILE A 517 2.59 -1.39 -20.65
C ILE A 517 4.06 -1.01 -20.32
N ALA A 518 4.70 -1.80 -19.46
CA ALA A 518 6.14 -1.71 -19.18
C ALA A 518 6.91 -2.94 -19.74
N MET A 519 8.23 -2.99 -19.52
CA MET A 519 9.05 -4.21 -19.68
C MET A 519 8.82 -4.99 -20.99
N TYR A 520 9.07 -4.33 -22.13
CA TYR A 520 9.01 -4.93 -23.46
C TYR A 520 7.66 -5.56 -23.86
N ARG A 521 6.55 -5.03 -23.28
CA ARG A 521 5.19 -5.35 -23.74
C ARG A 521 5.03 -5.14 -25.24
N TRP A 522 5.61 -4.06 -25.76
CA TRP A 522 5.61 -3.67 -27.16
C TRP A 522 7.01 -3.29 -27.65
N PRO A 523 7.26 -3.23 -28.98
CA PRO A 523 8.55 -2.77 -29.51
C PRO A 523 8.98 -1.39 -28.99
N TRP A 524 8.02 -0.49 -28.73
CA TRP A 524 8.26 0.85 -28.18
C TRP A 524 8.37 0.90 -26.65
N THR A 525 8.40 -0.25 -25.97
CA THR A 525 8.77 -0.39 -24.54
C THR A 525 9.93 -1.37 -24.33
N LYS A 526 10.66 -1.69 -25.41
CA LYS A 526 11.85 -2.54 -25.42
C LYS A 526 12.98 -1.94 -24.56
N TYR A 527 13.91 -2.77 -24.09
CA TYR A 527 15.02 -2.39 -23.20
C TYR A 527 15.85 -1.17 -23.66
N ASN A 528 16.01 -0.97 -24.96
CA ASN A 528 16.79 0.11 -25.56
C ASN A 528 15.95 1.34 -25.95
N GLN A 529 14.72 1.46 -25.45
CA GLN A 529 13.92 2.67 -25.63
C GLN A 529 14.34 3.72 -24.60
N ASP A 530 14.67 4.91 -25.11
CA ASP A 530 14.96 6.08 -24.29
C ASP A 530 13.65 6.78 -23.90
N LEU A 531 12.96 6.21 -22.91
CA LEU A 531 11.74 6.84 -22.40
C LEU A 531 12.07 8.11 -21.60
N LEU A 532 13.16 8.12 -20.83
CA LEU A 532 13.61 9.28 -20.06
C LEU A 532 13.79 10.49 -20.98
N GLY A 533 14.69 10.41 -21.95
CA GLY A 533 14.97 11.50 -22.88
C GLY A 533 13.74 11.89 -23.69
N LEU A 534 12.93 10.92 -24.12
CA LEU A 534 11.67 11.23 -24.81
C LEU A 534 10.74 12.07 -23.94
N LYS A 535 10.46 11.66 -22.69
CA LYS A 535 9.51 12.37 -21.83
C LYS A 535 10.06 13.73 -21.37
N MET A 536 11.35 13.79 -21.08
CA MET A 536 12.05 15.01 -20.68
C MET A 536 12.28 15.99 -21.84
N VAL A 537 11.96 15.62 -23.09
CA VAL A 537 11.96 16.53 -24.26
C VAL A 537 10.53 16.87 -24.69
N GLU A 538 9.63 15.89 -24.72
CA GLU A 538 8.25 16.06 -25.22
C GLU A 538 7.37 16.80 -24.24
N TYR A 539 7.51 16.54 -22.93
CA TYR A 539 6.63 17.07 -21.89
C TYR A 539 7.30 18.12 -21.01
N VAL A 540 8.52 18.50 -21.37
CA VAL A 540 9.24 19.57 -20.70
C VAL A 540 8.42 20.86 -20.81
N ASP A 541 8.17 21.49 -19.68
CA ASP A 541 7.38 22.73 -19.54
C ASP A 541 5.86 22.58 -19.70
N THR A 542 5.34 21.38 -20.00
CA THR A 542 3.88 21.14 -20.12
C THR A 542 3.32 20.20 -19.06
N ASN A 543 4.13 19.27 -18.55
CA ASN A 543 3.72 18.34 -17.52
C ASN A 543 4.35 18.68 -16.16
N LYS A 544 3.50 18.87 -15.14
CA LYS A 544 3.92 19.30 -13.80
C LYS A 544 4.93 18.35 -13.14
N HIS A 545 4.79 17.04 -13.36
CA HIS A 545 5.67 16.04 -12.73
C HIS A 545 7.05 16.01 -13.38
N VAL A 546 7.10 16.12 -14.71
CA VAL A 546 8.36 16.28 -15.47
C VAL A 546 9.07 17.58 -15.09
N ASN A 547 8.32 18.67 -14.92
CA ASN A 547 8.86 19.96 -14.47
C ASN A 547 9.54 19.85 -13.11
N ILE A 548 8.91 19.17 -12.14
CA ILE A 548 9.49 18.95 -10.81
C ILE A 548 10.81 18.20 -10.92
N LEU A 549 10.86 17.05 -11.63
CA LEU A 549 12.12 16.29 -11.77
C LEU A 549 13.21 17.16 -12.40
N LYS A 550 12.88 17.88 -13.49
CA LYS A 550 13.83 18.75 -14.19
C LYS A 550 14.41 19.81 -13.25
N SER A 551 13.56 20.53 -12.52
CA SER A 551 13.99 21.56 -11.57
C SER A 551 14.87 20.97 -10.47
N LEU A 552 14.48 19.84 -9.88
CA LEU A 552 15.24 19.23 -8.78
C LEU A 552 16.63 18.74 -9.23
N MET A 553 16.77 18.28 -10.48
CA MET A 553 18.07 17.85 -11.04
C MET A 553 19.12 18.98 -11.19
N ASP A 554 18.71 20.25 -11.08
CA ASP A 554 19.64 21.39 -11.00
C ASP A 554 20.32 21.48 -9.61
N ASN A 555 19.71 20.91 -8.56
CA ASN A 555 20.33 20.84 -7.24
C ASN A 555 21.37 19.72 -7.19
N LYS A 556 22.58 20.01 -6.69
CA LYS A 556 23.67 19.03 -6.63
C LYS A 556 23.37 17.83 -5.73
N SER A 557 22.77 18.06 -4.56
CA SER A 557 22.46 16.98 -3.62
C SER A 557 21.38 16.07 -4.19
N PHE A 558 20.28 16.64 -4.71
CA PHE A 558 19.25 15.84 -5.36
C PHE A 558 19.79 15.07 -6.57
N ARG A 559 20.60 15.71 -7.42
CA ARG A 559 21.20 15.06 -8.59
C ARG A 559 22.04 13.85 -8.19
N GLN A 560 22.83 13.96 -7.12
CA GLN A 560 23.61 12.86 -6.57
C GLN A 560 22.70 11.76 -6.00
N GLN A 561 21.71 12.12 -5.17
CA GLN A 561 20.77 11.17 -4.57
C GLN A 561 19.99 10.38 -5.64
N TYR A 562 19.38 11.05 -6.62
CA TYR A 562 18.61 10.41 -7.69
C TYR A 562 19.51 9.51 -8.56
N SER A 563 20.71 9.98 -8.93
CA SER A 563 21.63 9.23 -9.79
C SER A 563 22.21 8.00 -9.08
N ASN A 564 22.61 8.14 -7.81
CA ASN A 564 23.12 7.04 -7.01
C ASN A 564 22.01 6.03 -6.71
N ARG A 565 20.81 6.46 -6.31
CA ARG A 565 19.68 5.55 -6.07
C ARG A 565 19.30 4.77 -7.33
N HIS A 566 19.28 5.44 -8.50
CA HIS A 566 19.08 4.78 -9.79
C HIS A 566 20.12 3.67 -10.02
N GLN A 567 21.40 3.94 -9.77
CA GLN A 567 22.47 2.96 -9.96
C GLN A 567 22.42 1.84 -8.92
N ASP A 568 22.14 2.15 -7.66
CA ASP A 568 21.96 1.18 -6.59
C ASP A 568 20.90 0.15 -6.99
N LEU A 569 19.72 0.61 -7.46
CA LEU A 569 18.64 -0.27 -7.90
C LEU A 569 19.05 -1.12 -9.13
N PHE A 570 19.67 -0.54 -10.16
CA PHE A 570 20.09 -1.29 -11.35
C PHE A 570 21.33 -2.18 -11.17
N ASN A 571 22.11 -1.98 -10.10
CA ASN A 571 23.16 -2.89 -9.66
C ASN A 571 22.60 -4.01 -8.75
N THR A 572 21.43 -3.82 -8.16
CA THR A 572 20.83 -4.75 -7.18
C THR A 572 19.44 -5.23 -7.62
N LEU A 573 18.37 -4.67 -7.06
CA LEU A 573 16.98 -5.14 -7.20
C LEU A 573 16.49 -5.20 -8.66
N LEU A 574 16.79 -4.17 -9.44
CA LEU A 574 16.46 -4.05 -10.87
C LEU A 574 17.60 -4.55 -11.78
N GLY A 575 18.66 -5.10 -11.19
CA GLY A 575 19.75 -5.76 -11.90
C GLY A 575 19.35 -7.14 -12.42
N GLU A 576 20.12 -7.66 -13.38
CA GLU A 576 19.82 -8.89 -14.12
C GLU A 576 19.44 -10.07 -13.20
N ILE A 577 20.27 -10.35 -12.19
CA ILE A 577 20.16 -11.55 -11.36
C ILE A 577 18.92 -11.50 -10.47
N GLN A 578 18.80 -10.45 -9.66
CA GLN A 578 17.75 -10.37 -8.65
C GLN A 578 16.38 -10.12 -9.30
N PHE A 579 16.33 -9.29 -10.35
CA PHE A 579 15.07 -9.00 -11.03
C PHE A 579 14.54 -10.22 -11.79
N ALA A 580 15.42 -10.99 -12.47
CA ALA A 580 15.03 -12.22 -13.15
C ALA A 580 14.56 -13.28 -12.14
N LYS A 581 15.23 -13.41 -10.99
CA LYS A 581 14.82 -14.33 -9.93
C LYS A 581 13.42 -14.01 -9.40
N GLU A 582 13.07 -12.74 -9.20
CA GLU A 582 11.72 -12.38 -8.77
C GLU A 582 10.68 -12.59 -9.87
N LEU A 583 11.03 -12.35 -11.14
CA LEU A 583 10.17 -12.69 -12.28
C LEU A 583 9.89 -14.20 -12.33
N ASP A 584 10.93 -15.03 -12.22
CA ASP A 584 10.82 -16.49 -12.26
C ASP A 584 9.91 -17.03 -11.16
N LYS A 585 9.97 -16.46 -9.95
CA LYS A 585 9.04 -16.82 -8.87
C LYS A 585 7.60 -16.59 -9.28
N MET A 586 7.30 -15.43 -9.89
CA MET A 586 5.95 -15.10 -10.33
C MET A 586 5.50 -16.01 -11.49
N VAL A 587 6.37 -16.28 -12.45
CA VAL A 587 6.09 -17.19 -13.57
C VAL A 587 5.78 -18.59 -13.06
N ASN A 588 6.59 -19.13 -12.14
CA ASN A 588 6.38 -20.46 -11.55
C ASN A 588 5.07 -20.58 -10.76
N ILE A 589 4.59 -19.49 -10.15
CA ILE A 589 3.30 -19.45 -9.46
C ILE A 589 2.14 -19.55 -10.46
N LEU A 590 2.25 -18.89 -11.61
CA LEU A 590 1.19 -18.85 -12.63
C LEU A 590 1.22 -20.04 -13.60
N ASP A 591 2.40 -20.59 -13.90
CA ASP A 591 2.62 -21.60 -14.94
C ASP A 591 1.62 -22.77 -14.93
N PRO A 592 1.25 -23.38 -13.78
CA PRO A 592 0.29 -24.47 -13.74
C PRO A 592 -1.12 -24.10 -14.24
N GLU A 593 -1.49 -22.82 -14.17
CA GLU A 593 -2.83 -22.31 -14.44
C GLU A 593 -2.99 -21.75 -15.86
N MET A 594 -1.89 -21.32 -16.46
CA MET A 594 -1.89 -20.69 -17.78
C MET A 594 -2.40 -21.58 -18.92
N PRO A 595 -2.20 -22.92 -18.94
CA PRO A 595 -2.79 -23.78 -19.96
C PRO A 595 -4.32 -23.60 -20.07
N ARG A 596 -5.04 -23.64 -18.93
CA ARG A 596 -6.50 -23.46 -18.91
C ARG A 596 -6.93 -22.04 -19.27
N GLN A 597 -6.14 -21.03 -18.88
CA GLN A 597 -6.34 -19.64 -19.31
C GLN A 597 -6.36 -19.52 -20.84
N PHE A 598 -5.42 -20.17 -21.52
CA PHE A 598 -5.31 -20.14 -22.99
C PHE A 598 -6.21 -21.15 -23.72
N GLU A 599 -6.80 -22.12 -23.02
CA GLU A 599 -7.94 -22.90 -23.53
C GLU A 599 -9.22 -22.07 -23.58
N THR A 600 -9.37 -21.13 -22.65
CA THR A 600 -10.57 -20.30 -22.48
C THR A 600 -10.52 -19.03 -23.33
N TYR A 601 -9.35 -18.39 -23.43
CA TYR A 601 -9.20 -17.07 -24.04
C TYR A 601 -8.14 -17.05 -25.16
N PRO A 602 -8.20 -16.07 -26.08
CA PRO A 602 -7.26 -15.98 -27.20
C PRO A 602 -5.80 -15.91 -26.75
N GLY A 603 -4.91 -16.58 -27.50
CA GLY A 603 -3.48 -16.69 -27.23
C GLY A 603 -3.05 -18.15 -27.16
N THR A 604 -1.79 -18.41 -26.80
CA THR A 604 -1.31 -19.77 -26.55
C THR A 604 -0.34 -19.80 -25.38
N TYR A 605 -0.34 -20.90 -24.63
CA TYR A 605 0.66 -21.16 -23.59
C TYR A 605 2.10 -21.14 -24.16
N TYR A 606 2.28 -21.65 -25.38
CA TYR A 606 3.58 -21.62 -26.05
C TYR A 606 4.11 -20.19 -26.26
N ASP A 607 3.26 -19.27 -26.72
CA ASP A 607 3.65 -17.86 -26.91
C ASP A 607 3.82 -17.15 -25.56
N TRP A 608 3.01 -17.48 -24.56
CA TRP A 608 3.18 -16.94 -23.21
C TRP A 608 4.60 -17.16 -22.70
N ILE A 609 5.03 -18.42 -22.65
CA ILE A 609 6.36 -18.76 -22.10
C ILE A 609 7.51 -18.39 -23.06
N ASN A 610 7.43 -18.76 -24.34
CA ASN A 610 8.55 -18.61 -25.29
C ASN A 610 8.60 -17.26 -26.02
N TYR A 611 7.62 -16.38 -25.81
CA TYR A 611 7.60 -15.07 -26.48
C TYR A 611 7.34 -13.91 -25.53
N TYR A 612 6.37 -13.99 -24.62
CA TYR A 612 6.10 -12.90 -23.68
C TYR A 612 7.02 -12.91 -22.46
N ILE A 613 7.22 -14.07 -21.81
CA ILE A 613 8.14 -14.23 -20.68
C ILE A 613 9.60 -14.10 -21.13
N ASP A 614 10.00 -14.76 -22.23
CA ASP A 614 11.34 -14.61 -22.81
C ASP A 614 11.69 -13.14 -23.12
N ARG A 615 10.74 -12.34 -23.61
CA ARG A 615 10.97 -10.90 -23.82
C ARG A 615 11.20 -10.14 -22.52
N MET A 616 10.56 -10.53 -21.42
CA MET A 616 10.82 -9.94 -20.12
C MET A 616 12.22 -10.31 -19.61
N HIS A 617 12.68 -11.55 -19.79
CA HIS A 617 14.07 -11.92 -19.46
C HIS A 617 15.10 -11.14 -20.29
N ILE A 618 14.89 -11.05 -21.61
CA ILE A 618 15.74 -10.23 -22.49
C ILE A 618 15.72 -8.77 -22.04
N TYR A 619 14.56 -8.26 -21.63
CA TYR A 619 14.47 -6.90 -21.09
C TYR A 619 15.31 -6.73 -19.83
N ILE A 620 15.18 -7.63 -18.86
CA ILE A 620 15.89 -7.60 -17.58
C ILE A 620 17.41 -7.68 -17.79
N GLN A 621 17.87 -8.52 -18.72
CA GLN A 621 19.29 -8.67 -19.03
C GLN A 621 19.89 -7.38 -19.62
N GLU A 622 19.18 -6.77 -20.57
CA GLU A 622 19.74 -5.68 -21.37
C GLU A 622 19.48 -4.30 -20.75
N ARG A 623 18.35 -4.12 -20.05
CA ARG A 623 17.90 -2.80 -19.59
C ARG A 623 18.89 -2.07 -18.66
N PRO A 624 19.59 -2.71 -17.71
CA PRO A 624 20.48 -2.00 -16.80
C PRO A 624 21.51 -1.11 -17.52
N TYR A 625 22.10 -1.61 -18.63
CA TYR A 625 23.01 -0.84 -19.46
C TYR A 625 22.34 0.38 -20.08
N TYR A 626 21.20 0.19 -20.75
CA TYR A 626 20.50 1.28 -21.43
C TYR A 626 19.91 2.30 -20.46
N ALA A 627 19.41 1.88 -19.29
CA ALA A 627 18.92 2.79 -18.27
C ALA A 627 20.02 3.75 -17.79
N ARG A 628 21.24 3.25 -17.58
CA ARG A 628 22.41 4.09 -17.26
C ARG A 628 22.84 4.97 -18.42
N LEU A 629 22.88 4.41 -19.64
CA LEU A 629 23.23 5.15 -20.85
C LEU A 629 22.34 6.39 -21.04
N PHE A 630 21.02 6.22 -20.98
CA PHE A 630 20.09 7.34 -21.21
C PHE A 630 20.10 8.38 -20.09
N MET A 631 20.33 7.94 -18.85
CA MET A 631 20.58 8.84 -17.73
C MET A 631 21.81 9.73 -17.97
N ASP A 632 22.94 9.14 -18.38
CA ASP A 632 24.16 9.90 -18.68
C ASP A 632 24.01 10.79 -19.92
N GLU A 633 23.39 10.30 -21.00
CA GLU A 633 23.18 11.08 -22.23
C GLU A 633 22.32 12.32 -21.98
N TYR A 634 21.26 12.21 -21.18
CA TYR A 634 20.37 13.33 -20.90
C TYR A 634 20.96 14.29 -19.85
N PHE A 635 21.46 13.76 -18.72
CA PHE A 635 21.90 14.58 -17.59
C PHE A 635 23.39 14.91 -17.58
N GLN A 636 24.19 14.37 -18.51
CA GLN A 636 25.64 14.59 -18.63
C GLN A 636 26.37 14.27 -17.33
N LEU A 637 26.46 12.99 -16.97
CA LEU A 637 26.93 12.51 -15.67
C LEU A 637 28.38 11.96 -15.71
N GLY A 638 29.13 12.27 -16.76
CA GLY A 638 30.55 11.94 -16.90
C GLY A 638 30.84 10.53 -17.40
N GLY A 639 29.81 9.77 -17.80
CA GLY A 639 29.94 8.36 -18.19
C GLY A 639 29.95 7.39 -17.01
N GLU A 640 29.79 6.09 -17.29
CA GLU A 640 29.84 5.05 -16.26
C GLU A 640 31.27 4.60 -15.93
N ALA A 641 31.46 4.13 -14.71
CA ALA A 641 32.66 3.54 -14.17
C ALA A 641 32.30 2.22 -13.48
N GLY A 642 32.86 1.11 -13.95
CA GLY A 642 32.77 -0.17 -13.28
C GLY A 642 33.69 -0.19 -12.06
N ILE A 643 33.14 -0.39 -10.86
CA ILE A 643 33.90 -0.44 -9.62
C ILE A 643 33.81 -1.82 -8.96
N THR A 644 34.81 -2.15 -8.14
CA THR A 644 34.77 -3.32 -7.25
C THR A 644 35.00 -2.87 -5.81
N ILE A 645 34.11 -3.25 -4.90
CA ILE A 645 34.24 -2.96 -3.46
C ILE A 645 34.51 -4.26 -2.70
N THR A 646 35.52 -4.23 -1.83
CA THR A 646 35.94 -5.37 -1.00
C THR A 646 36.24 -4.94 0.44
N SER A 647 36.48 -5.92 1.31
CA SER A 647 36.94 -5.70 2.68
C SER A 647 38.15 -6.58 2.96
N SER A 648 39.03 -6.17 3.89
CA SER A 648 40.06 -7.04 4.43
C SER A 648 39.51 -8.17 5.30
N HIS A 649 38.26 -8.04 5.79
CA HIS A 649 37.55 -9.03 6.60
C HIS A 649 36.08 -9.15 6.14
N PRO A 650 35.81 -9.65 4.92
CA PRO A 650 34.47 -9.60 4.31
C PRO A 650 33.39 -10.32 5.12
N ASP A 651 33.75 -11.35 5.89
CA ASP A 651 32.81 -12.10 6.73
C ASP A 651 32.48 -11.40 8.07
N ASP A 652 33.28 -10.41 8.47
CA ASP A 652 33.16 -9.71 9.77
C ASP A 652 32.72 -8.24 9.61
N THR A 653 32.49 -7.76 8.38
CA THR A 653 32.30 -6.33 8.09
C THR A 653 31.09 -6.09 7.22
N ASN A 654 30.36 -5.01 7.51
CA ASN A 654 29.25 -4.53 6.70
C ASN A 654 29.67 -3.21 6.04
N ILE A 655 29.44 -3.09 4.73
CA ILE A 655 29.71 -1.87 3.97
C ILE A 655 28.37 -1.34 3.46
N SER A 656 28.09 -0.07 3.76
CA SER A 656 26.99 0.69 3.15
C SER A 656 27.53 1.49 1.97
N LEU A 657 26.75 1.54 0.90
CA LEU A 657 27.05 2.24 -0.35
C LEU A 657 25.82 3.05 -0.76
N ASN A 658 25.92 4.37 -0.74
CA ASN A 658 24.81 5.28 -1.05
C ASN A 658 23.54 4.92 -0.25
N SER A 659 22.46 4.51 -0.95
CA SER A 659 21.19 4.08 -0.35
C SER A 659 21.14 2.59 0.05
N LEU A 660 22.22 1.84 -0.19
CA LEU A 660 22.35 0.44 0.17
C LEU A 660 22.97 0.32 1.56
N ASP A 661 22.18 -0.06 2.56
CA ASP A 661 22.66 -0.23 3.94
C ASP A 661 23.74 -1.31 4.08
N GLU A 662 23.63 -2.39 3.30
CA GLU A 662 24.58 -3.50 3.32
C GLU A 662 24.74 -4.12 1.93
N ILE A 663 25.95 -4.04 1.37
CA ILE A 663 26.30 -4.68 0.09
C ILE A 663 26.93 -6.06 0.32
N THR A 664 26.61 -7.01 -0.55
CA THR A 664 27.29 -8.32 -0.57
C THR A 664 28.70 -8.18 -1.13
N LEU A 665 29.70 -8.66 -0.40
CA LEU A 665 31.12 -8.56 -0.78
C LEU A 665 31.65 -9.87 -1.42
N PRO A 666 32.53 -9.79 -2.44
CA PRO A 666 32.90 -8.57 -3.16
C PRO A 666 31.72 -8.01 -3.98
N PHE A 667 31.52 -6.70 -3.92
CA PHE A 667 30.50 -6.02 -4.71
C PHE A 667 31.09 -5.56 -6.03
N GLN A 668 30.32 -5.68 -7.11
CA GLN A 668 30.65 -5.15 -8.43
C GLN A 668 29.44 -4.40 -8.98
N GLY A 669 29.67 -3.19 -9.48
CA GLY A 669 28.59 -2.34 -10.00
C GLY A 669 29.12 -1.19 -10.83
N TYR A 670 28.22 -0.47 -11.47
CA TYR A 670 28.51 0.68 -12.31
C TYR A 670 27.98 1.95 -11.67
N TYR A 671 28.85 2.97 -11.56
CA TYR A 671 28.51 4.29 -11.03
C TYR A 671 28.92 5.42 -11.98
N PHE A 672 28.34 6.61 -11.87
CA PHE A 672 28.64 7.73 -12.79
C PHE A 672 29.89 8.48 -12.31
N GLN A 673 30.80 8.85 -13.21
CA GLN A 673 32.11 9.42 -12.84
C GLN A 673 32.00 10.82 -12.21
N ASP A 674 31.04 11.63 -12.67
CA ASP A 674 30.82 12.98 -12.13
C ASP A 674 29.88 12.99 -10.91
N ILE A 675 29.36 11.83 -10.51
CA ILE A 675 28.51 11.67 -9.33
C ILE A 675 29.29 10.89 -8.26
N PRO A 676 29.70 11.54 -7.16
CA PRO A 676 30.42 10.84 -6.12
C PRO A 676 29.52 9.83 -5.40
N ILE A 677 30.11 8.70 -5.03
CA ILE A 677 29.47 7.68 -4.20
C ILE A 677 29.76 7.95 -2.72
N GLU A 678 28.84 7.55 -1.86
CA GLU A 678 28.99 7.60 -0.41
C GLU A 678 29.26 6.20 0.13
N LEU A 679 30.30 6.05 0.95
CA LEU A 679 30.69 4.78 1.53
C LEU A 679 30.79 4.89 3.05
N SER A 680 30.36 3.84 3.75
CA SER A 680 30.65 3.66 5.16
C SER A 680 30.89 2.19 5.49
N ALA A 681 31.77 1.91 6.45
CA ALA A 681 32.08 0.55 6.85
C ALA A 681 31.93 0.36 8.37
N THR A 682 31.39 -0.77 8.76
CA THR A 682 31.26 -1.18 10.16
C THR A 682 31.73 -2.62 10.32
N SER A 683 32.03 -3.02 11.55
CA SER A 683 32.45 -4.38 11.90
C SER A 683 31.46 -4.99 12.87
N ASN A 684 31.04 -6.22 12.56
CA ASN A 684 30.27 -7.07 13.48
C ASN A 684 31.18 -7.75 14.51
N ASN A 685 32.50 -7.74 14.28
CA ASN A 685 33.50 -8.18 15.22
C ASN A 685 33.98 -7.01 16.11
N SER A 686 33.76 -7.12 17.42
CA SER A 686 34.13 -6.08 18.39
C SER A 686 35.62 -5.80 18.48
N ASP A 687 36.45 -6.74 18.03
CA ASP A 687 37.91 -6.64 18.05
C ASP A 687 38.46 -5.97 16.81
N LEU A 688 37.65 -5.70 15.79
CA LEU A 688 38.08 -4.98 14.59
C LEU A 688 37.60 -3.52 14.62
N ILE A 689 38.44 -2.63 14.10
CA ILE A 689 38.08 -1.24 13.81
C ILE A 689 38.40 -0.92 12.36
N PHE A 690 37.56 -0.09 11.76
CA PHE A 690 37.87 0.50 10.46
C PHE A 690 39.14 1.35 10.58
N ASP A 691 40.08 1.15 9.66
CA ASP A 691 41.34 1.89 9.60
C ASP A 691 41.33 2.90 8.44
N HIS A 692 41.09 2.43 7.21
CA HIS A 692 41.02 3.27 6.01
C HIS A 692 40.40 2.55 4.80
N TRP A 693 40.07 3.31 3.77
CA TRP A 693 39.80 2.85 2.41
C TRP A 693 41.08 2.86 1.58
N GLU A 694 41.42 1.74 0.94
CA GLU A 694 42.41 1.67 -0.14
C GLU A 694 41.70 1.77 -1.48
N ILE A 695 42.08 2.71 -2.33
CA ILE A 695 41.48 2.93 -3.64
C ILE A 695 42.57 2.77 -4.70
N GLU A 696 42.49 1.70 -5.48
CA GLU A 696 43.40 1.40 -6.58
C GLU A 696 42.71 1.70 -7.92
N GLY A 697 43.23 2.67 -8.66
CA GLY A 697 42.63 3.17 -9.90
C GLY A 697 43.65 3.90 -10.77
N GLY A 698 43.60 3.74 -12.10
CA GLY A 698 44.47 4.48 -13.02
C GLY A 698 45.99 4.29 -12.80
N GLY A 699 46.41 3.21 -12.14
CA GLY A 699 47.81 2.94 -11.77
C GLY A 699 48.31 3.68 -10.52
N ILE A 700 47.41 4.30 -9.76
CA ILE A 700 47.69 5.01 -8.50
C ILE A 700 46.91 4.32 -7.38
N THR A 701 47.53 4.20 -6.20
CA THR A 701 46.83 3.83 -4.96
C THR A 701 46.68 5.07 -4.10
N SER A 702 45.45 5.37 -3.70
CA SER A 702 45.13 6.44 -2.76
C SER A 702 44.48 5.87 -1.50
N TYR A 703 44.49 6.66 -0.43
CA TYR A 703 44.04 6.23 0.90
C TYR A 703 43.09 7.28 1.47
N SER A 704 41.94 6.83 1.98
CA SER A 704 41.05 7.68 2.77
C SER A 704 40.83 7.12 4.17
N TYR A 705 41.08 7.95 5.17
CA TYR A 705 40.96 7.58 6.59
C TYR A 705 39.59 7.97 7.19
N ARG A 706 38.68 8.50 6.38
CA ARG A 706 37.31 8.79 6.81
C ARG A 706 36.46 7.53 6.65
N ASN A 707 35.81 7.10 7.73
CA ASN A 707 34.92 5.93 7.66
C ASN A 707 33.74 6.21 6.74
N GLN A 708 33.08 7.35 6.96
CA GLN A 708 32.12 7.92 6.02
C GLN A 708 32.88 8.81 5.04
N ASP A 709 32.90 8.42 3.77
CA ASP A 709 33.61 9.18 2.74
C ASP A 709 32.78 9.30 1.47
N GLU A 710 33.00 10.42 0.79
CA GLU A 710 32.41 10.73 -0.51
C GLU A 710 33.53 10.65 -1.55
N LEU A 711 33.36 9.76 -2.52
CA LEU A 711 34.43 9.38 -3.46
C LEU A 711 33.94 9.48 -4.90
N SER A 712 34.66 10.25 -5.71
CA SER A 712 34.56 10.15 -7.17
C SER A 712 35.25 8.87 -7.64
N VAL A 713 34.63 8.19 -8.60
CA VAL A 713 35.11 6.88 -9.09
C VAL A 713 35.48 6.95 -10.57
N ASN A 714 36.45 6.14 -10.96
CA ASN A 714 36.88 5.94 -12.35
C ASN A 714 36.66 4.48 -12.75
N ASP A 715 36.59 4.25 -14.06
CA ASP A 715 36.40 2.90 -14.58
C ASP A 715 37.56 1.97 -14.19
N GLY A 716 37.21 0.83 -13.59
CA GLY A 716 38.14 -0.17 -13.09
C GLY A 716 38.64 0.06 -11.66
N ASP A 717 38.14 1.08 -10.95
CA ASP A 717 38.54 1.35 -9.57
C ASP A 717 38.22 0.17 -8.64
N LYS A 718 39.20 -0.17 -7.79
CA LYS A 718 39.05 -1.17 -6.73
C LYS A 718 39.13 -0.47 -5.38
N ILE A 719 38.04 -0.50 -4.65
CA ILE A 719 37.89 0.13 -3.35
C ILE A 719 37.88 -0.97 -2.28
N LYS A 720 38.73 -0.85 -1.27
CA LYS A 720 38.85 -1.86 -0.22
C LYS A 720 38.79 -1.23 1.16
N ALA A 721 37.84 -1.65 1.98
CA ALA A 721 37.82 -1.32 3.40
C ALA A 721 38.91 -2.11 4.14
N ILE A 722 39.80 -1.42 4.84
CA ILE A 722 40.81 -2.04 5.69
C ILE A 722 40.37 -1.94 7.14
N PHE A 723 40.22 -3.10 7.77
CA PHE A 723 40.03 -3.26 9.20
C PHE A 723 41.28 -3.83 9.86
N VAL A 724 41.55 -3.38 11.09
CA VAL A 724 42.66 -3.82 11.93
C VAL A 724 42.17 -4.23 13.31
N THR A 725 42.88 -5.15 13.96
CA THR A 725 42.54 -5.58 15.32
C THR A 725 42.84 -4.48 16.34
N LYS A 726 41.88 -4.18 17.22
CA LYS A 726 42.03 -3.32 18.40
C LYS A 726 43.22 -3.82 19.22
N LYS A 727 44.27 -3.00 19.33
CA LYS A 727 45.38 -3.26 20.26
C LYS A 727 45.08 -2.64 21.62
N GLU A 728 45.28 -3.40 22.69
CA GLU A 728 45.08 -2.96 24.07
C GLU A 728 46.03 -1.84 24.54
N ASN A 729 47.05 -1.44 23.75
CA ASN A 729 48.04 -0.43 24.16
C ASN A 729 48.43 0.51 23.01
N SER A 730 48.22 1.81 23.24
CA SER A 730 48.37 2.94 22.29
C SER A 730 49.82 3.31 21.98
N LEU A 731 50.14 3.55 20.70
CA LEU A 731 51.41 4.09 20.22
C LEU A 731 51.15 5.17 19.15
N ILE A 732 51.96 6.24 19.09
CA ILE A 732 52.01 7.08 17.88
C ILE A 732 52.65 6.22 16.78
N GLN A 733 51.90 6.03 15.69
CA GLN A 733 52.37 5.23 14.57
C GLN A 733 53.21 6.02 13.55
N LYS A 734 52.85 7.29 13.35
CA LYS A 734 53.42 8.10 12.27
C LYS A 734 53.53 9.54 12.73
N VAL A 735 54.65 10.18 12.42
CA VAL A 735 54.86 11.61 12.58
C VAL A 735 55.43 12.13 11.27
N ILE A 736 54.75 13.08 10.65
CA ILE A 736 55.13 13.73 9.41
C ILE A 736 55.09 15.23 9.63
N ILE A 737 56.05 15.96 9.07
CA ILE A 737 55.98 17.42 9.00
C ILE A 737 55.59 17.81 7.58
N HIS A 738 54.60 18.68 7.46
CA HIS A 738 54.20 19.29 6.19
C HIS A 738 54.05 20.81 6.39
N GLY A 739 55.02 21.60 5.92
CA GLY A 739 55.08 23.03 6.22
C GLY A 739 55.26 23.30 7.72
N ASN A 740 54.42 24.14 8.30
CA ASN A 740 54.39 24.43 9.75
C ASN A 740 53.49 23.48 10.55
N ASP A 741 52.96 22.43 9.90
CA ASP A 741 52.02 21.52 10.51
C ASP A 741 52.72 20.19 10.81
N LEU A 742 52.59 19.74 12.06
CA LEU A 742 53.01 18.42 12.49
C LEU A 742 51.79 17.50 12.48
N LEU A 743 51.76 16.59 11.51
CA LEU A 743 50.73 15.58 11.32
C LEU A 743 51.19 14.31 12.03
N TYR A 744 50.36 13.77 12.90
CA TYR A 744 50.70 12.55 13.63
C TYR A 744 49.47 11.69 13.82
N THR A 745 49.67 10.38 13.71
CA THR A 745 48.58 9.40 13.88
C THR A 745 48.71 8.77 15.25
N VAL A 746 47.65 8.87 16.05
CA VAL A 746 47.54 8.21 17.35
C VAL A 746 46.58 7.03 17.25
N GLU A 747 47.05 5.86 17.66
CA GLU A 747 46.16 4.71 17.87
C GLU A 747 45.59 4.79 19.29
N LEU A 748 44.48 5.51 19.44
CA LEU A 748 43.72 5.58 20.68
C LEU A 748 42.34 4.94 20.49
N ILE A 749 41.80 4.35 21.56
CA ILE A 749 40.45 3.77 21.56
C ILE A 749 39.39 4.86 21.74
N ASN A 750 39.69 5.88 22.54
CA ASN A 750 38.85 7.05 22.81
C ASN A 750 39.75 8.28 22.95
N ASP A 751 39.14 9.45 22.91
CA ASP A 751 39.80 10.71 23.23
C ASP A 751 40.59 10.63 24.54
N ALA A 752 41.88 10.95 24.48
CA ALA A 752 42.75 11.01 25.65
C ALA A 752 43.27 12.43 25.86
N LYS A 753 43.37 12.85 27.13
CA LYS A 753 44.09 14.09 27.46
C LYS A 753 45.58 13.80 27.53
N ALA A 754 46.36 14.62 26.82
CA ALA A 754 47.81 14.54 26.86
C ALA A 754 48.47 15.92 26.81
N THR A 755 49.75 15.93 27.17
CA THR A 755 50.63 17.07 26.99
C THR A 755 51.51 16.82 25.77
N VAL A 756 51.48 17.75 24.84
CA VAL A 756 52.36 17.76 23.67
C VAL A 756 53.52 18.71 23.97
N ASN A 757 54.76 18.28 23.71
CA ASN A 757 55.97 19.05 23.91
C ASN A 757 56.82 19.02 22.63
N ILE A 758 57.54 20.11 22.34
CA ILE A 758 58.66 20.11 21.40
C ILE A 758 59.91 20.51 22.17
N TYR A 759 60.98 19.74 22.00
CA TYR A 759 62.30 20.06 22.53
C TYR A 759 63.27 20.36 21.40
N SER A 760 64.15 21.35 21.57
CA SER A 760 65.29 21.57 20.69
C SER A 760 66.34 20.47 20.86
N SER A 761 67.27 20.37 19.91
CA SER A 761 68.37 19.39 19.91
C SER A 761 69.26 19.41 21.17
N ASN A 762 69.27 20.51 21.94
CA ASN A 762 69.97 20.63 23.23
C ASN A 762 69.10 20.26 24.45
N GLY A 763 67.89 19.72 24.24
CA GLY A 763 66.96 19.31 25.29
C GLY A 763 66.13 20.43 25.91
N SER A 764 66.24 21.68 25.43
CA SER A 764 65.40 22.77 25.92
C SER A 764 63.99 22.65 25.35
N LYS A 765 62.97 22.77 26.20
CA LYS A 765 61.57 22.77 25.75
C LYS A 765 61.27 24.08 25.01
N VAL A 766 60.91 24.00 23.74
CA VAL A 766 60.62 25.15 22.88
C VAL A 766 59.12 25.33 22.61
N TYR A 767 58.31 24.29 22.83
CA TYR A 767 56.85 24.36 22.76
C TYR A 767 56.21 23.41 23.77
N GLN A 768 55.05 23.80 24.30
CA GLN A 768 54.21 22.96 25.13
C GLN A 768 52.74 23.30 24.93
N GLN A 769 51.92 22.27 24.77
CA GLN A 769 50.47 22.34 24.84
C GLN A 769 49.97 21.33 25.86
N LYS A 770 49.31 21.80 26.92
CA LYS A 770 48.77 20.94 27.98
C LYS A 770 47.31 20.60 27.70
N ASN A 771 46.89 19.42 28.14
CA ASN A 771 45.50 18.95 28.07
C ASN A 771 44.93 18.93 26.64
N SER A 772 45.78 18.71 25.63
CA SER A 772 45.36 18.46 24.26
C SER A 772 44.48 17.21 24.24
N THR A 773 43.30 17.32 23.63
CA THR A 773 42.52 16.13 23.28
C THR A 773 43.24 15.45 22.14
N LEU A 774 43.60 14.19 22.34
CA LEU A 774 44.10 13.31 21.29
C LEU A 774 42.96 12.43 20.87
N SER A 775 42.46 12.64 19.66
CA SER A 775 41.40 11.81 19.10
C SER A 775 42.00 10.66 18.31
N PRO A 776 41.35 9.49 18.27
CA PRO A 776 41.78 8.38 17.42
C PRO A 776 42.02 8.84 15.96
N GLY A 777 43.10 8.34 15.34
CA GLY A 777 43.42 8.66 13.94
C GLY A 777 44.38 9.84 13.78
N GLN A 778 44.22 10.59 12.69
CA GLN A 778 45.15 11.66 12.31
C GLN A 778 44.87 12.94 13.11
N ASN A 779 45.92 13.44 13.76
CA ASN A 779 45.90 14.68 14.53
C ASN A 779 46.85 15.69 13.87
N VAL A 780 46.50 16.96 13.98
CA VAL A 780 47.29 18.08 13.47
C VAL A 780 47.72 18.97 14.62
N LEU A 781 49.01 19.26 14.69
CA LEU A 781 49.57 20.27 15.58
C LEU A 781 50.19 21.39 14.74
N TYR A 782 49.64 22.59 14.88
CA TYR A 782 50.22 23.81 14.31
C TYR A 782 51.42 24.23 15.16
N LEU A 783 52.62 24.20 14.57
CA LEU A 783 53.84 24.61 15.25
C LEU A 783 53.96 26.14 15.25
N PRO A 784 54.50 26.75 16.33
CA PRO A 784 54.95 28.14 16.26
C PRO A 784 56.10 28.26 15.23
N GLU A 785 56.43 29.48 14.80
CA GLU A 785 57.60 29.69 13.92
C GLU A 785 58.88 29.21 14.62
N LEU A 786 59.30 27.99 14.28
CA LEU A 786 60.53 27.36 14.73
C LEU A 786 61.56 27.45 13.60
N ALA A 787 62.83 27.69 13.96
CA ALA A 787 63.91 27.69 13.00
C ALA A 787 64.09 26.30 12.36
N ALA A 788 64.60 26.24 11.13
CA ALA A 788 64.96 24.96 10.52
C ALA A 788 65.98 24.21 11.39
N GLY A 789 65.73 22.93 11.65
CA GLY A 789 66.58 22.14 12.55
C GLY A 789 65.94 20.84 13.06
N TYR A 790 66.70 20.14 13.90
CA TYR A 790 66.25 18.91 14.55
C TYR A 790 65.60 19.21 15.90
N TYR A 791 64.42 18.64 16.09
CA TYR A 791 63.64 18.74 17.32
C TYR A 791 63.18 17.36 17.76
N ILE A 792 62.70 17.28 19.00
CA ILE A 792 62.04 16.10 19.54
C ILE A 792 60.59 16.48 19.81
N PHE A 793 59.68 15.87 19.05
CA PHE A 793 58.26 15.87 19.35
C PHE A 793 57.99 14.85 20.44
N ASN A 794 57.31 15.27 21.49
CA ASN A 794 56.99 14.41 22.61
C ASN A 794 55.52 14.53 22.97
N ILE A 795 54.92 13.39 23.28
CA ILE A 795 53.57 13.32 23.80
C ILE A 795 53.60 12.54 25.11
N ALA A 796 52.98 13.10 26.14
CA ALA A 796 53.01 12.50 27.46
C ALA A 796 51.67 12.68 28.19
N ASN A 797 51.21 11.60 28.82
CA ASN A 797 50.19 11.59 29.86
C ASN A 797 50.55 10.56 30.94
N ASP A 798 49.61 10.24 31.83
CA ASP A 798 49.86 9.29 32.92
C ASP A 798 50.12 7.85 32.44
N ASN A 799 49.74 7.52 31.19
CA ASN A 799 49.80 6.18 30.61
C ASN A 799 50.93 5.99 29.59
N PHE A 800 51.42 7.06 28.97
CA PHE A 800 52.50 6.99 27.98
C PHE A 800 53.34 8.27 27.97
N ASP A 801 54.63 8.11 27.67
CA ASP A 801 55.58 9.21 27.44
C ASP A 801 56.48 8.81 26.25
N GLN A 802 56.20 9.37 25.08
CA GLN A 802 56.81 8.96 23.81
C GLN A 802 57.45 10.15 23.13
N SER A 803 58.63 9.94 22.55
CA SER A 803 59.44 10.98 21.92
C SER A 803 59.88 10.54 20.52
N TYR A 804 59.71 11.44 19.56
CA TYR A 804 59.97 11.23 18.14
C TYR A 804 60.90 12.31 17.62
N PRO A 805 62.00 11.96 16.95
CA PRO A 805 62.80 12.95 16.27
C PRO A 805 62.02 13.52 15.09
N ILE A 806 62.02 14.84 14.97
CA ILE A 806 61.39 15.55 13.87
C ILE A 806 62.40 16.54 13.26
N THR A 807 62.29 16.78 11.96
CA THR A 807 63.16 17.74 11.26
C THR A 807 62.30 18.79 10.60
N ILE A 808 62.49 20.05 11.00
CA ILE A 808 61.81 21.20 10.38
C ILE A 808 62.69 21.69 9.24
N VAL A 809 62.16 21.64 8.02
CA VAL A 809 62.76 22.18 6.80
C VAL A 809 61.93 23.39 6.36
N GLN A 810 62.59 24.54 6.15
CA GLN A 810 61.94 25.75 5.63
C GLN A 810 61.78 25.69 4.12
#